data_AF-A0AA47P5X0-F1
#
_entry.id   AF-A0AA47P5X0-F1
#
_cell.length_a   1.000
_cell.length_b   1.000
_cell.length_c   1.000
_cell.angle_alpha   90.00
_cell.angle_beta   90.00
_cell.angle_gamma   90.00
#
_symmetry.space_group_name_H-M   'P 1'
#
loop_
_entity.id
_entity.type
_entity.pdbx_description
1 polymer ?
#
loop_
_entity_poly.entity_id
_entity_poly.type
_entity_poly.pdbx_seq_one_letter_code
_entity_poly.pdbx_strand_id
1 'polypeptide(L)'
;MAEAHQAVGFEFTVRPDGADIKLSQEVIKNIYLSGVTAWRKRAIQFKNGVLAGVYPASPSSWLIVVIAMMSTLYVHVDLSLGMIDTIKENLPSRGYMSVQTQMVLSAILFATWHLVVLHLPAEILPEGPALVPRLDLRVARKDELLHQTVAGGCQLGSTYLLYSLIKMFSGRRPLLYSFQASLPRLPVPSVDDTIDRYLESVRALLDNKQYRQMETLANDFRNTSAPQLQRYLMLKSWWATNYVSDWWEEYIYLRGRSPIMVNSNFYVMDLLYVTPTRRQAARAGNTVHAMLQYRRKLERGEHAPLRALGIVPMCSSQMERMFNTTRIPGIETDIVQHLTDRKHLVVYHKGRFFQVWLYTGGRHLLPSELEMQFQRILTDTTEPQPGELKLAALTAGNRVPWARARLRYFSQGVNKASLQAVESSAFFLTLDDEAQGYDPEQTGSLDSYAKSLLHGKCYDRWFDKSFNLISYPNGKMGINTEHSWADAPIIGHMWEYVLATDCFHLGYTEEGHCKGDVNKGLPYPTRLQWQIPKECRETIESSYVLAKQIADDVDFHGCLFSEFGKGLIKTCKTSPDAFIQLALQLAQFRDQGGFCLTYESSMTRMFREGRTETVRSCTSEAVAFVRAMEEEDKSVSTIQNYNTQHCSCDLVPDINHIQNHINLLLRYSNHSPYTKQHK
;
A
#
# COMPACT_ATOMS: atom_id res chain seq x y z
N MET A 1 -0.17 15.34 -7.48
CA MET A 1 0.93 15.32 -6.49
C MET A 1 1.74 16.63 -6.51
N ALA A 2 1.07 17.78 -6.33
CA ALA A 2 1.70 19.11 -6.40
C ALA A 2 2.30 19.59 -5.05
N GLU A 3 2.14 18.83 -3.97
CA GLU A 3 2.46 19.29 -2.60
C GLU A 3 3.80 18.79 -2.05
N ALA A 4 4.58 18.03 -2.82
CA ALA A 4 5.86 17.47 -2.37
C ALA A 4 6.97 18.53 -2.14
N HIS A 5 6.70 19.81 -2.38
CA HIS A 5 7.66 20.92 -2.33
C HIS A 5 8.03 21.41 -0.91
N GLN A 6 7.37 20.94 0.16
CA GLN A 6 7.47 21.59 1.50
C GLN A 6 8.19 20.81 2.61
N ALA A 7 9.05 19.84 2.29
CA ALA A 7 9.77 19.14 3.35
C ALA A 7 11.26 18.94 3.02
N VAL A 8 12.10 19.67 3.76
CA VAL A 8 13.53 19.88 3.49
C VAL A 8 14.33 19.60 4.76
N GLY A 9 15.53 19.02 4.61
CA GLY A 9 16.52 18.84 5.68
C GLY A 9 17.93 19.36 5.33
N PHE A 10 18.09 20.31 4.40
CA PHE A 10 19.39 20.88 4.00
C PHE A 10 19.37 22.42 3.95
N GLU A 11 20.46 23.06 4.36
CA GLU A 11 20.73 24.49 4.15
C GLU A 11 21.53 24.69 2.86
N PHE A 12 21.08 25.60 2.00
CA PHE A 12 21.71 25.91 0.72
C PHE A 12 22.25 27.34 0.74
N THR A 13 23.52 27.52 0.39
CA THR A 13 24.11 28.85 0.15
C THR A 13 24.73 28.86 -1.24
N VAL A 14 24.12 29.62 -2.17
CA VAL A 14 24.72 29.88 -3.48
C VAL A 14 25.83 30.90 -3.31
N ARG A 15 27.06 30.53 -3.66
CA ARG A 15 28.15 31.49 -3.85
C ARG A 15 28.45 31.63 -5.36
N PRO A 16 29.10 32.72 -5.80
CA PRO A 16 29.42 32.94 -7.22
C PRO A 16 30.31 31.85 -7.85
N ASP A 17 30.91 30.99 -7.04
CA ASP A 17 31.86 29.92 -7.35
C ASP A 17 31.28 28.50 -7.16
N GLY A 18 30.00 28.36 -6.79
CA GLY A 18 29.31 27.06 -6.67
C GLY A 18 28.31 26.99 -5.52
N ALA A 19 27.56 25.88 -5.45
CA ALA A 19 26.64 25.59 -4.35
C ALA A 19 27.37 24.90 -3.19
N ASP A 20 27.39 25.55 -2.01
CA ASP A 20 27.95 24.97 -0.78
C ASP A 20 26.84 24.20 -0.03
N ILE A 21 26.90 22.86 -0.08
CA ILE A 21 25.95 21.97 0.61
C ILE A 21 26.48 21.71 2.02
N LYS A 22 25.93 22.42 3.02
CA LYS A 22 26.24 22.12 4.42
C LYS A 22 25.41 20.94 4.90
N LEU A 23 26.11 19.94 5.42
CA LEU A 23 25.55 18.73 6.04
C LEU A 23 24.68 19.12 7.25
N SER A 24 23.36 19.07 7.11
CA SER A 24 22.47 19.28 8.26
C SER A 24 22.52 18.07 9.19
N GLN A 25 22.69 18.32 10.50
CA GLN A 25 22.55 17.30 11.56
C GLN A 25 21.22 16.54 11.46
N GLU A 26 20.21 17.14 10.84
CA GLU A 26 18.87 16.59 10.67
C GLU A 26 18.83 15.38 9.73
N VAL A 27 19.72 15.32 8.73
CA VAL A 27 19.77 14.21 7.76
C VAL A 27 20.36 12.97 8.40
N ILE A 28 21.46 13.14 9.14
CA ILE A 28 22.06 12.05 9.93
C ILE A 28 21.06 11.55 10.97
N LYS A 29 20.34 12.47 11.63
CA LYS A 29 19.27 12.14 12.57
C LYS A 29 18.17 11.32 11.89
N ASN A 30 17.74 11.67 10.68
CA ASN A 30 16.71 10.92 9.95
C ASN A 30 17.19 9.53 9.51
N ILE A 31 18.44 9.40 9.05
CA ILE A 31 19.05 8.08 8.76
C ILE A 31 19.11 7.23 10.02
N TYR A 32 19.53 7.82 11.15
CA TYR A 32 19.57 7.15 12.44
C TYR A 32 18.18 6.71 12.90
N LEU A 33 17.17 7.57 12.83
CA LEU A 33 15.78 7.25 13.19
C LEU A 33 15.18 6.15 12.31
N SER A 34 15.48 6.17 11.01
CA SER A 34 15.13 5.08 10.08
C SER A 34 15.76 3.75 10.52
N GLY A 35 17.05 3.78 10.89
CA GLY A 35 17.78 2.62 11.43
C GLY A 35 17.19 2.09 12.74
N VAL A 36 16.87 2.97 13.71
CA VAL A 36 16.24 2.59 14.99
C VAL A 36 14.88 1.95 14.76
N THR A 37 14.06 2.54 13.87
CA THR A 37 12.74 2.02 13.52
C THR A 37 12.83 0.65 12.87
N ALA A 38 13.78 0.47 11.94
CA ALA A 38 14.06 -0.80 11.30
C ALA A 38 14.50 -1.85 12.33
N TRP A 39 15.39 -1.51 13.25
CA TRP A 39 15.91 -2.44 14.27
C TRP A 39 14.80 -2.91 15.23
N ARG A 40 13.93 -1.99 15.68
CA ARG A 40 12.77 -2.33 16.52
C ARG A 40 11.81 -3.29 15.81
N LYS A 41 11.51 -3.04 14.53
CA LYS A 41 10.68 -3.93 13.70
C LYS A 41 11.32 -5.33 13.57
N ARG A 42 12.64 -5.39 13.32
CA ARG A 42 13.39 -6.65 13.19
C ARG A 42 13.32 -7.49 14.48
N ALA A 43 13.50 -6.87 15.65
CA ALA A 43 13.42 -7.58 16.93
C ALA A 43 12.04 -8.20 17.19
N ILE A 44 10.96 -7.48 16.86
CA ILE A 44 9.58 -7.98 16.99
C ILE A 44 9.34 -9.15 16.03
N GLN A 45 9.80 -9.04 14.78
CA GLN A 45 9.64 -10.09 13.77
C GLN A 45 10.43 -11.36 14.12
N PHE A 46 11.65 -11.23 14.64
CA PHE A 46 12.44 -12.36 15.11
C PHE A 46 11.71 -13.12 16.23
N LYS A 47 11.21 -12.38 17.24
CA LYS A 47 10.42 -12.96 18.32
C LYS A 47 9.19 -13.71 17.78
N ASN A 48 8.46 -13.10 16.86
CA ASN A 48 7.25 -13.69 16.29
C ASN A 48 7.56 -14.93 15.41
N GLY A 49 8.68 -14.91 14.67
CA GLY A 49 9.13 -16.03 13.84
C GLY A 49 9.53 -17.26 14.66
N VAL A 50 10.18 -17.05 15.81
CA VAL A 50 10.50 -18.11 16.79
C VAL A 50 9.22 -18.68 17.40
N LEU A 51 8.30 -17.81 17.84
CA LEU A 51 7.02 -18.23 18.43
C LEU A 51 6.12 -18.98 17.44
N ALA A 52 6.18 -18.64 16.15
CA ALA A 52 5.38 -19.27 15.10
C ALA A 52 5.99 -20.57 14.55
N GLY A 53 7.19 -20.99 15.00
CA GLY A 53 7.87 -22.19 14.51
C GLY A 53 8.34 -22.10 13.05
N VAL A 54 8.43 -20.88 12.51
CA VAL A 54 8.83 -20.59 11.12
C VAL A 54 10.33 -20.30 11.04
N TYR A 55 10.96 -19.91 12.15
CA TYR A 55 12.38 -19.55 12.21
C TYR A 55 13.17 -20.52 13.11
N PRO A 56 14.40 -20.95 12.72
CA PRO A 56 15.10 -20.64 11.47
C PRO A 56 14.52 -21.40 10.25
N ALA A 57 13.83 -22.52 10.43
CA ALA A 57 12.92 -23.07 9.42
C ALA A 57 11.90 -24.01 10.06
N SER A 58 10.88 -24.41 9.28
CA SER A 58 9.96 -25.45 9.71
C SER A 58 10.67 -26.80 9.92
N PRO A 59 10.20 -27.65 10.85
CA PRO A 59 10.77 -28.98 11.08
C PRO A 59 10.87 -29.83 9.80
N SER A 60 9.94 -29.63 8.85
CA SER A 60 9.94 -30.30 7.56
C SER A 60 11.08 -29.86 6.64
N SER A 61 11.34 -28.55 6.54
CA SER A 61 12.45 -28.02 5.73
C SER A 61 13.80 -28.42 6.32
N TRP A 62 13.91 -28.41 7.66
CA TRP A 62 15.07 -28.94 8.35
C TRP A 62 15.32 -30.41 8.05
N LEU A 63 14.27 -31.25 8.14
CA LEU A 63 14.37 -32.67 7.82
C LEU A 63 14.77 -32.92 6.37
N ILE A 64 14.26 -32.14 5.41
CA ILE A 64 14.64 -32.27 3.99
C ILE A 64 16.12 -31.97 3.78
N VAL A 65 16.65 -30.90 4.39
CA VAL A 65 18.08 -30.55 4.27
C VAL A 65 18.96 -31.60 4.94
N VAL A 66 18.55 -32.11 6.10
CA VAL A 66 19.25 -33.23 6.77
C VAL A 66 19.23 -34.48 5.88
N ILE A 67 18.09 -34.87 5.33
CA ILE A 67 17.99 -36.03 4.43
C ILE A 67 18.87 -35.84 3.19
N ALA A 68 18.83 -34.67 2.55
CA ALA A 68 19.65 -34.36 1.39
C ALA A 68 21.15 -34.47 1.70
N MET A 69 21.60 -33.90 2.82
CA MET A 69 22.99 -33.97 3.27
C MET A 69 23.41 -35.42 3.63
N MET A 70 22.51 -36.19 4.24
CA MET A 70 22.75 -37.60 4.54
C MET A 70 22.80 -38.46 3.27
N SER A 71 21.95 -38.17 2.28
CA SER A 71 21.96 -38.85 0.98
C SER A 71 23.25 -38.55 0.21
N THR A 72 23.77 -37.33 0.25
CA THR A 72 25.02 -36.98 -0.44
C THR A 72 26.23 -37.65 0.20
N LEU A 73 26.25 -37.76 1.53
CA LEU A 73 27.26 -38.55 2.25
C LEU A 73 27.19 -40.04 1.90
N TYR A 74 25.99 -40.59 1.70
CA TYR A 74 25.80 -41.99 1.28
C TYR A 74 26.33 -42.25 -0.14
N VAL A 75 26.25 -41.26 -1.03
CA VAL A 75 26.73 -41.35 -2.42
C VAL A 75 28.19 -40.89 -2.56
N HIS A 76 28.89 -40.64 -1.44
CA HIS A 76 30.28 -40.15 -1.40
C HIS A 76 30.51 -38.82 -2.14
N VAL A 77 29.50 -37.95 -2.18
CA VAL A 77 29.60 -36.59 -2.71
C VAL A 77 29.57 -35.60 -1.54
N ASP A 78 30.68 -34.93 -1.29
CA ASP A 78 30.76 -33.94 -0.21
C ASP A 78 30.33 -32.54 -0.70
N LEU A 79 29.10 -32.17 -0.37
CA LEU A 79 28.57 -30.81 -0.59
C LEU A 79 29.02 -29.81 0.49
N SER A 80 29.62 -30.28 1.59
CA SER A 80 30.03 -29.45 2.73
C SER A 80 31.44 -28.86 2.58
N LEU A 81 32.17 -29.20 1.51
CA LEU A 81 33.55 -28.76 1.26
C LEU A 81 34.50 -29.07 2.44
N GLY A 82 34.38 -30.25 3.03
CA GLY A 82 35.21 -30.72 4.16
C GLY A 82 34.76 -30.25 5.55
N MET A 83 33.69 -29.46 5.65
CA MET A 83 33.22 -28.94 6.94
C MET A 83 32.63 -30.01 7.85
N ILE A 84 31.97 -31.03 7.29
CA ILE A 84 31.43 -32.15 8.08
C ILE A 84 32.56 -32.94 8.76
N ASP A 85 33.66 -33.18 8.05
CA ASP A 85 34.83 -33.86 8.62
C ASP A 85 35.54 -32.99 9.66
N THR A 86 35.61 -31.68 9.43
CA THR A 86 36.15 -30.73 10.42
C THR A 86 35.32 -30.72 11.71
N ILE A 87 33.99 -30.74 11.61
CA ILE A 87 33.09 -30.83 12.78
C ILE A 87 33.30 -32.17 13.51
N LYS A 88 33.41 -33.26 12.75
CA LYS A 88 33.63 -34.60 13.27
C LYS A 88 34.91 -34.70 14.09
N GLU A 89 36.00 -34.10 13.61
CA GLU A 89 37.30 -34.14 14.28
C GLU A 89 37.31 -33.39 15.62
N ASN A 90 36.44 -32.38 15.77
CA ASN A 90 36.34 -31.50 16.93
C ASN A 90 35.22 -31.90 17.91
N LEU A 91 34.52 -33.03 17.71
CA LEU A 91 33.49 -33.51 18.64
C LEU A 91 34.12 -34.04 19.95
N PRO A 92 33.62 -33.63 21.14
CA PRO A 92 34.25 -33.89 22.43
C PRO A 92 34.19 -35.35 22.94
N SER A 93 33.55 -36.27 22.22
CA SER A 93 33.25 -37.63 22.70
C SER A 93 33.84 -38.74 21.82
N ARG A 94 35.15 -38.66 21.55
CA ARG A 94 35.90 -39.70 20.80
C ARG A 94 35.82 -41.11 21.40
N GLY A 95 35.47 -41.27 22.69
CA GLY A 95 35.47 -42.57 23.38
C GLY A 95 34.14 -43.33 23.45
N TYR A 96 32.99 -42.68 23.23
CA TYR A 96 31.67 -43.29 23.44
C TYR A 96 30.79 -43.38 22.19
N MET A 97 31.25 -42.82 21.05
CA MET A 97 30.47 -42.78 19.81
C MET A 97 31.19 -43.54 18.70
N SER A 98 30.46 -44.39 17.95
CA SER A 98 31.01 -45.04 16.76
C SER A 98 31.35 -44.01 15.68
N VAL A 99 32.27 -44.36 14.78
CA VAL A 99 32.65 -43.51 13.63
C VAL A 99 31.44 -43.13 12.78
N GLN A 100 30.48 -44.05 12.64
CA GLN A 100 29.22 -43.80 11.92
C GLN A 100 28.33 -42.80 12.67
N THR A 101 28.21 -42.93 13.99
CA THR A 101 27.44 -41.99 14.82
C THR A 101 28.04 -40.59 14.78
N GLN A 102 29.37 -40.47 14.79
CA GLN A 102 30.06 -39.19 14.67
C GLN A 102 29.84 -38.53 13.30
N MET A 103 29.86 -39.30 12.20
CA MET A 103 29.54 -38.80 10.86
C MET A 103 28.10 -38.27 10.78
N VAL A 104 27.12 -39.06 11.25
CA VAL A 104 25.70 -38.67 11.24
C VAL A 104 25.48 -37.41 12.08
N LEU A 105 26.06 -37.36 13.28
CA LEU A 105 25.93 -36.20 14.15
C LEU A 105 26.56 -34.94 13.53
N SER A 106 27.73 -35.08 12.89
CA SER A 106 28.41 -33.97 12.23
C SER A 106 27.64 -33.46 11.01
N ALA A 107 27.01 -34.36 10.26
CA ALA A 107 26.13 -34.02 9.14
C ALA A 107 24.86 -33.29 9.60
N ILE A 108 24.26 -33.74 10.70
CA ILE A 108 23.11 -33.06 11.32
C ILE A 108 23.51 -31.68 11.84
N LEU A 109 24.66 -31.56 12.51
CA LEU A 109 25.19 -30.29 13.01
C LEU A 109 25.55 -29.32 11.88
N PHE A 110 26.10 -29.83 10.78
CA PHE A 110 26.36 -29.02 9.60
C PHE A 110 25.07 -28.58 8.91
N ALA A 111 24.10 -29.49 8.75
CA ALA A 111 22.80 -29.17 8.18
C ALA A 111 22.02 -28.16 9.05
N THR A 112 22.02 -28.30 10.37
CA THR A 112 21.40 -27.32 11.29
C THR A 112 22.13 -25.98 11.20
N TRP A 113 23.46 -25.97 11.26
CA TRP A 113 24.28 -24.76 11.13
C TRP A 113 24.04 -24.05 9.80
N HIS A 114 24.11 -24.78 8.69
CA HIS A 114 23.92 -24.23 7.35
C HIS A 114 22.53 -23.61 7.20
N LEU A 115 21.51 -24.27 7.74
CA LEU A 115 20.13 -23.80 7.71
C LEU A 115 19.92 -22.58 8.62
N VAL A 116 20.54 -22.57 9.80
CA VAL A 116 20.59 -21.41 10.70
C VAL A 116 21.30 -20.23 10.01
N VAL A 117 22.41 -20.46 9.30
CA VAL A 117 23.17 -19.42 8.58
C VAL A 117 22.44 -18.91 7.34
N LEU A 118 21.74 -19.76 6.60
CA LEU A 118 20.90 -19.36 5.46
C LEU A 118 19.70 -18.51 5.88
N HIS A 119 19.16 -18.76 7.07
CA HIS A 119 17.98 -18.05 7.60
C HIS A 119 18.33 -16.95 8.61
N LEU A 120 19.58 -16.90 9.10
CA LEU A 120 20.12 -15.74 9.79
C LEU A 120 19.96 -14.54 8.86
N PRO A 121 19.40 -13.42 9.33
CA PRO A 121 19.37 -12.20 8.55
C PRO A 121 20.80 -11.92 8.10
N ALA A 122 20.99 -11.57 6.82
CA ALA A 122 22.30 -11.29 6.20
C ALA A 122 23.11 -10.15 6.89
N GLU A 123 22.58 -9.61 7.99
CA GLU A 123 22.98 -8.41 8.72
C GLU A 123 23.75 -8.70 10.03
N ILE A 124 23.86 -9.96 10.48
CA ILE A 124 24.69 -10.33 11.65
C ILE A 124 26.11 -10.76 11.24
N LEU A 125 26.30 -11.27 10.01
CA LEU A 125 27.63 -11.52 9.48
C LEU A 125 28.13 -10.24 8.76
N PRO A 126 29.27 -9.66 9.19
CA PRO A 126 29.95 -8.62 8.41
C PRO A 126 30.22 -9.16 7.01
N GLU A 127 30.12 -8.32 5.98
CA GLU A 127 30.53 -8.66 4.62
C GLU A 127 32.04 -8.93 4.58
N GLY A 128 32.43 -10.15 4.93
CA GLY A 128 33.76 -10.69 4.68
C GLY A 128 33.78 -11.36 3.29
N PRO A 129 34.90 -11.30 2.56
CA PRO A 129 35.01 -11.93 1.26
C PRO A 129 35.06 -13.45 1.45
N ALA A 130 34.23 -14.16 0.67
CA ALA A 130 34.27 -15.59 0.38
C ALA A 130 34.11 -16.57 1.56
N LEU A 131 33.03 -17.39 1.53
CA LEU A 131 33.11 -18.83 1.85
C LEU A 131 31.76 -19.59 1.78
N VAL A 132 30.63 -18.92 1.54
CA VAL A 132 29.40 -19.62 1.16
C VAL A 132 28.87 -18.94 -0.10
N PRO A 133 28.64 -19.67 -1.21
CA PRO A 133 27.84 -19.14 -2.30
C PRO A 133 26.45 -18.89 -1.71
N ARG A 134 26.19 -17.67 -1.23
CA ARG A 134 24.84 -17.21 -1.01
C ARG A 134 24.17 -17.42 -2.37
N LEU A 135 23.07 -18.16 -2.41
CA LEU A 135 22.15 -18.10 -3.54
C LEU A 135 21.54 -16.68 -3.58
N ASP A 136 22.38 -15.68 -3.86
CA ASP A 136 22.02 -14.40 -4.44
C ASP A 136 21.69 -14.66 -5.91
N LEU A 137 20.66 -15.48 -6.10
CA LEU A 137 19.80 -15.53 -7.28
C LEU A 137 18.86 -14.30 -7.31
N ARG A 138 19.24 -13.24 -6.59
CA ARG A 138 18.40 -12.12 -6.19
C ARG A 138 18.73 -10.94 -7.10
N VAL A 139 17.68 -10.35 -7.67
CA VAL A 139 17.66 -9.19 -8.57
C VAL A 139 17.86 -9.55 -10.05
N ALA A 140 19.07 -9.85 -10.54
CA ALA A 140 19.30 -9.97 -12.00
C ALA A 140 18.47 -11.07 -12.70
N ARG A 141 18.26 -12.23 -12.07
CA ARG A 141 17.46 -13.32 -12.64
C ARG A 141 15.95 -13.16 -12.48
N LYS A 142 15.46 -12.21 -11.66
CA LYS A 142 14.02 -12.04 -11.37
C LYS A 142 13.35 -11.12 -12.38
N ASP A 143 14.01 -10.04 -12.77
CA ASP A 143 13.56 -9.22 -13.91
C ASP A 143 13.62 -10.05 -15.19
N GLU A 144 14.70 -10.81 -15.38
CA GLU A 144 14.83 -11.74 -16.51
C GLU A 144 13.78 -12.87 -16.48
N LEU A 145 13.35 -13.35 -15.30
CA LEU A 145 12.26 -14.35 -15.18
C LEU A 145 10.91 -13.78 -15.63
N LEU A 146 10.60 -12.54 -15.23
CA LEU A 146 9.35 -11.86 -15.57
C LEU A 146 9.35 -11.49 -17.05
N HIS A 147 10.47 -10.95 -17.55
CA HIS A 147 10.70 -10.71 -18.97
C HIS A 147 10.54 -12.02 -19.78
N GLN A 148 11.12 -13.15 -19.33
CA GLN A 148 11.04 -14.41 -20.08
C GLN A 148 9.67 -15.09 -20.02
N THR A 149 8.94 -15.01 -18.90
CA THR A 149 7.57 -15.58 -18.81
C THR A 149 6.52 -14.74 -19.51
N VAL A 150 6.71 -13.42 -19.63
CA VAL A 150 5.79 -12.51 -20.34
C VAL A 150 6.15 -12.38 -21.83
N ALA A 151 7.44 -12.47 -22.20
CA ALA A 151 7.90 -12.33 -23.60
C ALA A 151 7.99 -13.65 -24.39
N GLY A 152 7.57 -14.80 -23.83
CA GLY A 152 7.58 -16.09 -24.56
C GLY A 152 8.98 -16.56 -24.99
N GLY A 153 10.05 -16.03 -24.38
CA GLY A 153 11.44 -16.34 -24.71
C GLY A 153 11.98 -17.53 -23.93
N CYS A 154 12.45 -18.56 -24.64
CA CYS A 154 12.96 -19.81 -24.11
C CYS A 154 14.21 -19.67 -23.22
N GLN A 155 14.06 -19.84 -21.90
CA GLN A 155 15.02 -20.57 -21.05
C GLN A 155 14.25 -21.45 -20.03
N LEU A 156 13.99 -22.70 -20.42
CA LEU A 156 13.05 -23.61 -19.75
C LEU A 156 13.64 -24.37 -18.54
N GLY A 157 14.94 -24.29 -18.24
CA GLY A 157 15.59 -25.15 -17.25
C GLY A 157 15.71 -24.55 -15.84
N SER A 158 16.39 -23.40 -15.73
CA SER A 158 16.70 -22.72 -14.46
C SER A 158 15.44 -22.17 -13.77
N THR A 159 14.50 -21.65 -14.56
CA THR A 159 13.21 -21.09 -14.13
C THR A 159 12.30 -22.15 -13.51
N TYR A 160 12.21 -23.32 -14.14
CA TYR A 160 11.44 -24.45 -13.63
C TYR A 160 12.08 -25.11 -12.41
N LEU A 161 13.42 -25.12 -12.33
CA LEU A 161 14.14 -25.60 -11.16
C LEU A 161 13.92 -24.68 -9.96
N LEU A 162 14.04 -23.36 -10.14
CA LEU A 162 13.70 -22.38 -9.10
C LEU A 162 12.22 -22.46 -8.70
N TYR A 163 11.30 -22.61 -9.66
CA TYR A 163 9.88 -22.83 -9.39
C TYR A 163 9.65 -24.09 -8.54
N SER A 164 10.31 -25.19 -8.89
CA SER A 164 10.20 -26.46 -8.16
C SER A 164 10.76 -26.34 -6.75
N LEU A 165 11.89 -25.64 -6.58
CA LEU A 165 12.48 -25.33 -5.28
C LEU A 165 11.54 -24.45 -4.44
N ILE A 166 11.02 -23.34 -4.99
CA ILE A 166 10.08 -22.47 -4.27
C ILE A 166 8.83 -23.27 -3.86
N LYS A 167 8.27 -24.08 -4.75
CA LYS A 167 7.09 -24.91 -4.46
C LYS A 167 7.38 -25.98 -3.40
N MET A 168 8.56 -26.57 -3.42
CA MET A 168 8.99 -27.58 -2.44
C MET A 168 9.24 -26.98 -1.05
N PHE A 169 9.86 -25.79 -0.97
CA PHE A 169 10.21 -25.12 0.28
C PHE A 169 9.10 -24.21 0.84
N SER A 170 8.08 -23.86 0.05
CA SER A 170 6.95 -23.01 0.49
C SER A 170 5.98 -23.68 1.47
N GLY A 171 6.12 -24.98 1.73
CA GLY A 171 5.16 -25.75 2.51
C GLY A 171 3.81 -25.94 1.81
N ARG A 172 2.96 -26.84 2.34
CA ARG A 172 1.66 -27.17 1.72
C ARG A 172 0.61 -26.05 1.85
N ARG A 173 0.73 -25.19 2.87
CA ARG A 173 -0.18 -24.06 3.15
C ARG A 173 0.58 -22.90 3.81
N PRO A 174 1.26 -22.03 3.03
CA PRO A 174 1.96 -20.89 3.60
C PRO A 174 0.96 -19.88 4.20
N LEU A 175 1.34 -19.28 5.32
CA LEU A 175 0.61 -18.21 6.00
C LEU A 175 0.96 -16.85 5.37
N LEU A 176 0.16 -15.83 5.63
CA LEU A 176 0.22 -14.51 4.98
C LEU A 176 1.63 -13.91 4.97
N TYR A 177 2.34 -14.05 6.09
CA TYR A 177 3.66 -13.45 6.31
C TYR A 177 4.82 -14.43 6.07
N SER A 178 4.56 -15.67 5.63
CA SER A 178 5.59 -16.71 5.47
C SER A 178 6.75 -16.31 4.57
N PHE A 179 6.51 -15.45 3.56
CA PHE A 179 7.55 -15.02 2.62
C PHE A 179 8.16 -13.66 2.92
N GLN A 180 7.69 -12.93 3.94
CA GLN A 180 8.11 -11.54 4.20
C GLN A 180 9.61 -11.38 4.43
N ALA A 181 10.22 -12.33 5.15
CA ALA A 181 11.66 -12.32 5.41
C ALA A 181 12.49 -12.66 4.16
N SER A 182 11.89 -13.35 3.18
CA SER A 182 12.55 -13.80 1.95
C SER A 182 12.44 -12.80 0.80
N LEU A 183 11.66 -11.72 0.97
CA LEU A 183 11.53 -10.68 -0.05
C LEU A 183 12.84 -9.89 -0.20
N PRO A 184 13.26 -9.58 -1.43
CA PRO A 184 14.43 -8.75 -1.68
C PRO A 184 14.20 -7.33 -1.15
N ARG A 185 15.29 -6.62 -0.82
CA ARG A 185 15.23 -5.18 -0.58
C ARG A 185 15.03 -4.45 -1.91
N LEU A 186 14.43 -3.27 -1.85
CA LEU A 186 14.30 -2.39 -3.00
C LEU A 186 15.71 -1.93 -3.47
N PRO A 187 16.09 -2.15 -4.74
CA PRO A 187 17.38 -1.70 -5.24
C PRO A 187 17.41 -0.17 -5.38
N VAL A 188 18.59 0.40 -5.18
CA VAL A 188 18.87 1.81 -5.48
C VAL A 188 19.37 1.88 -6.93
N PRO A 189 18.67 2.56 -7.85
CA PRO A 189 19.10 2.70 -9.24
C PRO A 189 20.41 3.48 -9.36
N SER A 190 21.09 3.33 -10.51
CA SER A 190 22.22 4.20 -10.81
C SER A 190 21.75 5.62 -11.11
N VAL A 191 22.61 6.62 -10.86
CA VAL A 191 22.33 8.02 -11.20
C VAL A 191 22.19 8.18 -12.72
N ASP A 192 23.01 7.45 -13.47
CA ASP A 192 23.05 7.51 -14.93
C ASP A 192 21.72 7.04 -15.54
N ASP A 193 21.26 5.83 -15.17
CA ASP A 193 19.98 5.30 -15.65
C ASP A 193 18.81 6.21 -15.26
N THR A 194 18.89 6.82 -14.08
CA THR A 194 17.84 7.71 -13.57
C THR A 194 17.76 8.99 -14.40
N ILE A 195 18.90 9.56 -14.77
CA ILE A 195 18.97 10.79 -15.56
C ILE A 195 18.58 10.53 -17.01
N ASP A 196 19.08 9.43 -17.60
CA ASP A 196 18.77 9.08 -18.98
C ASP A 196 17.26 8.88 -19.16
N ARG A 197 16.62 8.13 -18.25
CA ARG A 197 15.17 7.90 -18.30
C ARG A 197 14.35 9.14 -17.93
N TYR A 198 14.87 10.00 -17.06
CA TYR A 198 14.24 11.29 -16.80
C TYR A 198 14.19 12.12 -18.08
N LEU A 199 15.32 12.26 -18.78
CA LEU A 199 15.40 12.99 -20.03
C LEU A 199 14.52 12.35 -21.10
N GLU A 200 14.47 11.03 -21.20
CA GLU A 200 13.55 10.32 -22.08
C GLU A 200 12.08 10.68 -21.78
N SER A 201 11.68 10.68 -20.51
CA SER A 201 10.29 10.96 -20.09
C SER A 201 9.82 12.39 -20.37
N VAL A 202 10.73 13.37 -20.39
CA VAL A 202 10.40 14.77 -20.68
C VAL A 202 10.58 15.14 -22.14
N ARG A 203 11.21 14.26 -22.95
CA ARG A 203 11.57 14.56 -24.34
C ARG A 203 10.36 14.96 -25.18
N ALA A 204 9.26 14.23 -25.02
CA ALA A 204 8.03 14.44 -25.77
C ALA A 204 7.19 15.63 -25.27
N LEU A 205 7.50 16.14 -24.07
CA LEU A 205 6.79 17.25 -23.43
C LEU A 205 7.45 18.61 -23.67
N LEU A 206 8.74 18.63 -24.02
CA LEU A 206 9.54 19.84 -24.14
C LEU A 206 9.92 20.13 -25.59
N ASP A 207 9.95 21.42 -25.94
CA ASP A 207 10.55 21.85 -27.20
C ASP A 207 12.08 21.62 -27.20
N ASN A 208 12.72 21.74 -28.37
CA ASN A 208 14.15 21.46 -28.51
C ASN A 208 15.03 22.40 -27.66
N LYS A 209 14.61 23.65 -27.41
CA LYS A 209 15.37 24.62 -26.63
C LYS A 209 15.25 24.29 -25.14
N GLN A 210 14.03 24.05 -24.65
CA GLN A 210 13.74 23.64 -23.29
C GLN A 210 14.40 22.29 -22.95
N TYR A 211 14.37 21.34 -23.89
CA TYR A 211 15.01 20.04 -23.72
C TYR A 211 16.52 20.17 -23.55
N ARG A 212 17.21 20.94 -24.40
CA ARG A 212 18.65 21.19 -24.26
C ARG A 212 19.01 21.88 -22.94
N GLN A 213 18.15 22.79 -22.47
CA GLN A 213 18.32 23.40 -21.15
C GLN A 213 18.20 22.34 -20.04
N MET A 214 17.20 21.46 -20.13
CA MET A 214 17.01 20.39 -19.15
C MET A 214 18.15 19.37 -19.17
N GLU A 215 18.63 19.00 -20.34
CA GLU A 215 19.80 18.14 -20.54
C GLU A 215 21.05 18.74 -19.90
N THR A 216 21.26 20.05 -20.06
CA THR A 216 22.37 20.76 -19.42
C THR A 216 22.26 20.69 -17.89
N LEU A 217 21.08 20.98 -17.33
CA LEU A 217 20.84 20.92 -15.89
C LEU A 217 20.96 19.49 -15.32
N ALA A 218 20.45 18.50 -16.04
CA ALA A 218 20.52 17.11 -15.63
C ALA A 218 21.97 16.61 -15.61
N ASN A 219 22.77 16.97 -16.64
CA ASN A 219 24.18 16.65 -16.68
C ASN A 219 25.01 17.40 -15.63
N ASP A 220 24.68 18.65 -15.32
CA ASP A 220 25.30 19.38 -14.21
C ASP A 220 25.02 18.68 -12.88
N PHE A 221 23.75 18.32 -12.63
CA PHE A 221 23.36 17.55 -11.44
C PHE A 221 24.07 16.21 -11.35
N ARG A 222 24.19 15.47 -12.46
CA ARG A 222 24.93 14.20 -12.59
C ARG A 222 26.36 14.31 -12.07
N ASN A 223 27.04 15.41 -12.43
CA ASN A 223 28.46 15.58 -12.19
C ASN A 223 28.77 16.28 -10.85
N THR A 224 27.82 17.04 -10.30
CA THR A 224 28.03 17.83 -9.07
C THR A 224 27.42 17.17 -7.85
N SER A 225 26.10 17.27 -7.69
CA SER A 225 25.40 16.94 -6.45
C SER A 225 25.06 15.44 -6.36
N ALA A 226 24.65 14.83 -7.48
CA ALA A 226 24.14 13.46 -7.50
C ALA A 226 25.08 12.40 -6.88
N PRO A 227 26.42 12.43 -7.09
CA PRO A 227 27.31 11.42 -6.53
C PRO A 227 27.33 11.41 -5.00
N GLN A 228 27.27 12.59 -4.37
CA GLN A 228 27.23 12.70 -2.91
C GLN A 228 25.89 12.18 -2.36
N LEU A 229 24.79 12.57 -3.02
CA LEU A 229 23.44 12.16 -2.63
C LEU A 229 23.22 10.66 -2.79
N GLN A 230 23.76 10.09 -3.87
CA GLN A 230 23.75 8.65 -4.12
C GLN A 230 24.46 7.87 -3.01
N ARG A 231 25.59 8.38 -2.49
CA ARG A 231 26.28 7.75 -1.34
C ARG A 231 25.39 7.71 -0.10
N TYR A 232 24.62 8.77 0.18
CA TYR A 232 23.69 8.78 1.31
C TYR A 232 22.52 7.82 1.10
N LEU A 233 22.00 7.74 -0.12
CA LEU A 233 20.91 6.82 -0.45
C LEU A 233 21.36 5.36 -0.34
N MET A 234 22.56 5.05 -0.81
CA MET A 234 23.21 3.75 -0.65
C MET A 234 23.40 3.41 0.83
N LEU A 235 23.91 4.35 1.63
CA LEU A 235 24.02 4.18 3.08
C LEU A 235 22.65 3.90 3.70
N LYS A 236 21.60 4.67 3.37
CA LYS A 236 20.24 4.41 3.87
C LYS A 236 19.75 3.01 3.48
N SER A 237 20.04 2.55 2.26
CA SER A 237 19.64 1.22 1.77
C SER A 237 20.25 0.07 2.57
N TRP A 238 21.42 0.27 3.18
CA TRP A 238 22.06 -0.72 4.03
C TRP A 238 21.38 -0.83 5.41
N TRP A 239 20.92 0.30 5.95
CA TRP A 239 20.39 0.39 7.31
C TRP A 239 18.86 0.19 7.37
N ALA A 240 18.12 0.69 6.39
CA ALA A 240 16.67 0.57 6.31
C ALA A 240 16.25 -0.79 5.72
N THR A 241 15.04 -1.27 6.06
CA THR A 241 14.43 -2.45 5.40
C THR A 241 14.03 -2.14 3.95
N ASN A 242 13.61 -0.91 3.71
CA ASN A 242 13.37 -0.32 2.41
C ASN A 242 13.78 1.16 2.49
N TYR A 243 14.59 1.64 1.55
CA TYR A 243 15.11 3.00 1.60
C TYR A 243 14.07 4.07 1.25
N VAL A 244 12.93 3.68 0.66
CA VAL A 244 11.86 4.60 0.21
C VAL A 244 10.70 4.67 1.20
N SER A 245 10.26 3.56 1.77
CA SER A 245 8.90 3.45 2.34
C SER A 245 8.58 4.39 3.51
N ASP A 246 9.51 4.56 4.46
CA ASP A 246 9.34 5.46 5.61
C ASP A 246 9.28 6.92 5.18
N TRP A 247 10.16 7.30 4.26
CA TRP A 247 10.18 8.62 3.66
C TRP A 247 8.99 8.90 2.76
N TRP A 248 8.54 7.90 2.00
CA TRP A 248 7.32 7.99 1.21
C TRP A 248 6.12 8.31 2.09
N GLU A 249 5.91 7.54 3.17
CA GLU A 249 4.82 7.76 4.13
C GLU A 249 4.91 9.16 4.77
N GLU A 250 6.06 9.51 5.33
CA GLU A 250 6.24 10.78 6.03
C GLU A 250 6.09 11.98 5.10
N TYR A 251 6.80 11.98 3.97
CA TYR A 251 7.00 13.18 3.18
C TYR A 251 5.98 13.39 2.06
N ILE A 252 5.36 12.33 1.55
CA ILE A 252 4.31 12.44 0.53
C ILE A 252 2.95 12.67 1.19
N TYR A 253 2.72 12.04 2.34
CA TYR A 253 1.41 12.10 2.98
C TYR A 253 1.41 12.88 4.29
N LEU A 254 2.29 12.55 5.24
CA LEU A 254 2.15 13.03 6.63
C LEU A 254 2.62 14.46 6.87
N ARG A 255 3.50 15.02 6.02
CA ARG A 255 3.91 16.43 6.10
C ARG A 255 3.04 17.37 5.26
N GLY A 256 2.26 16.86 4.31
CA GLY A 256 1.27 17.67 3.59
C GLY A 256 0.28 18.32 4.57
N ARG A 257 0.07 19.64 4.46
CA ARG A 257 -0.79 20.43 5.38
C ARG A 257 -2.18 20.72 4.81
N SER A 258 -2.39 20.39 3.53
CA SER A 258 -3.67 20.56 2.86
C SER A 258 -4.68 19.50 3.29
N PRO A 259 -5.98 19.74 3.04
CA PRO A 259 -7.04 18.82 3.40
C PRO A 259 -6.90 17.49 2.66
N ILE A 260 -7.07 16.38 3.37
CA ILE A 260 -6.84 15.04 2.81
C ILE A 260 -8.08 14.44 2.13
N MET A 261 -9.28 14.96 2.42
CA MET A 261 -10.56 14.40 1.95
C MET A 261 -10.61 14.14 0.44
N VAL A 262 -10.20 15.12 -0.37
CA VAL A 262 -10.15 15.03 -1.84
C VAL A 262 -8.71 14.89 -2.34
N ASN A 263 -7.77 15.62 -1.75
CA ASN A 263 -6.39 15.70 -2.27
C ASN A 263 -5.55 14.43 -2.01
N SER A 264 -6.04 13.51 -1.16
CA SER A 264 -5.28 12.30 -0.79
C SER A 264 -6.13 11.05 -0.65
N ASN A 265 -7.27 11.10 0.06
CA ASN A 265 -8.09 9.92 0.29
C ASN A 265 -8.68 9.40 -1.02
N PHE A 266 -8.92 8.10 -1.08
CA PHE A 266 -9.53 7.44 -2.24
C PHE A 266 -10.75 6.64 -1.82
N TYR A 267 -11.57 6.22 -2.79
CA TYR A 267 -12.78 5.45 -2.52
C TYR A 267 -12.83 4.14 -3.31
N VAL A 268 -13.71 3.23 -2.84
CA VAL A 268 -14.03 1.95 -3.49
C VAL A 268 -15.55 1.78 -3.52
N MET A 269 -16.10 1.37 -4.66
CA MET A 269 -17.54 1.17 -4.86
C MET A 269 -18.01 -0.25 -4.54
N ASP A 270 -19.30 -0.40 -4.25
CA ASP A 270 -20.00 -1.70 -4.16
C ASP A 270 -20.22 -2.30 -5.56
N LEU A 271 -20.83 -3.49 -5.61
CA LEU A 271 -21.34 -4.10 -6.83
C LEU A 271 -22.29 -3.12 -7.55
N LEU A 272 -22.00 -2.82 -8.81
CA LEU A 272 -22.82 -1.92 -9.61
C LEU A 272 -24.21 -2.53 -9.87
N TYR A 273 -24.25 -3.74 -10.41
CA TYR A 273 -25.50 -4.37 -10.90
C TYR A 273 -26.24 -5.23 -9.88
N VAL A 274 -25.62 -5.52 -8.75
CA VAL A 274 -26.18 -6.44 -7.75
C VAL A 274 -26.42 -5.68 -6.46
N THR A 275 -27.61 -5.84 -5.87
CA THR A 275 -27.97 -5.27 -4.57
C THR A 275 -28.57 -6.39 -3.72
N PRO A 276 -27.76 -7.07 -2.89
CA PRO A 276 -28.18 -8.29 -2.20
C PRO A 276 -29.35 -8.13 -1.23
N THR A 277 -29.48 -6.96 -0.59
CA THR A 277 -30.68 -6.55 0.15
C THR A 277 -30.83 -5.04 0.06
N ARG A 278 -32.08 -4.55 0.12
CA ARG A 278 -32.37 -3.11 0.22
C ARG A 278 -32.46 -2.62 1.67
N ARG A 279 -32.30 -3.52 2.66
CA ARG A 279 -32.30 -3.15 4.08
C ARG A 279 -30.91 -2.69 4.51
N GLN A 280 -30.75 -1.39 4.75
CA GLN A 280 -29.49 -0.78 5.18
C GLN A 280 -28.86 -1.48 6.40
N ALA A 281 -29.64 -1.67 7.48
CA ALA A 281 -29.14 -2.30 8.70
C ALA A 281 -28.67 -3.75 8.47
N ALA A 282 -29.42 -4.53 7.68
CA ALA A 282 -29.07 -5.90 7.34
C ALA A 282 -27.77 -5.96 6.51
N ARG A 283 -27.69 -5.12 5.47
CA ARG A 283 -26.51 -5.04 4.61
C ARG A 283 -25.26 -4.66 5.42
N ALA A 284 -25.37 -3.65 6.27
CA ALA A 284 -24.31 -3.25 7.18
C ALA A 284 -23.93 -4.39 8.15
N GLY A 285 -24.91 -5.13 8.68
CA GLY A 285 -24.72 -6.28 9.57
C GLY A 285 -23.85 -7.38 8.98
N ASN A 286 -24.22 -7.89 7.80
CA ASN A 286 -23.43 -8.89 7.08
C ASN A 286 -22.03 -8.37 6.71
N THR A 287 -21.94 -7.15 6.20
CA THR A 287 -20.68 -6.55 5.74
C THR A 287 -19.68 -6.39 6.88
N VAL A 288 -20.14 -5.84 8.01
CA VAL A 288 -19.31 -5.69 9.22
C VAL A 288 -18.90 -7.08 9.74
N HIS A 289 -19.80 -8.06 9.74
CA HIS A 289 -19.43 -9.43 10.13
C HIS A 289 -18.37 -10.04 9.20
N ALA A 290 -18.49 -9.86 7.89
CA ALA A 290 -17.51 -10.32 6.92
C ALA A 290 -16.15 -9.63 7.10
N MET A 291 -16.13 -8.33 7.39
CA MET A 291 -14.91 -7.59 7.76
C MET A 291 -14.28 -8.15 9.04
N LEU A 292 -15.07 -8.50 10.05
CA LEU A 292 -14.56 -9.14 11.27
C LEU A 292 -13.96 -10.52 10.99
N GLN A 293 -14.55 -11.32 10.09
CA GLN A 293 -13.95 -12.59 9.66
C GLN A 293 -12.62 -12.36 8.94
N TYR A 294 -12.55 -11.38 8.04
CA TYR A 294 -11.32 -11.01 7.36
C TYR A 294 -10.25 -10.57 8.34
N ARG A 295 -10.62 -9.68 9.29
CA ARG A 295 -9.74 -9.18 10.35
C ARG A 295 -9.19 -10.31 11.21
N ARG A 296 -10.01 -11.27 11.64
CA ARG A 296 -9.54 -12.42 12.44
C ARG A 296 -8.52 -13.26 11.67
N LYS A 297 -8.77 -13.55 10.39
CA LYS A 297 -7.80 -14.27 9.55
C LYS A 297 -6.50 -13.48 9.39
N LEU A 298 -6.59 -12.16 9.26
CA LEU A 298 -5.45 -11.28 9.16
C LEU A 298 -4.60 -11.23 10.43
N GLU A 299 -5.23 -11.06 11.60
CA GLU A 299 -4.57 -11.07 12.91
C GLU A 299 -3.85 -12.41 13.19
N ARG A 300 -4.40 -13.52 12.69
CA ARG A 300 -3.78 -14.84 12.79
C ARG A 300 -2.81 -15.18 11.66
N GLY A 301 -2.68 -14.32 10.65
CA GLY A 301 -1.88 -14.58 9.45
C GLY A 301 -2.39 -15.74 8.59
N GLU A 302 -3.66 -16.14 8.73
CA GLU A 302 -4.27 -17.28 8.03
C GLU A 302 -4.63 -17.00 6.56
N HIS A 303 -4.55 -15.74 6.12
CA HIS A 303 -4.72 -15.41 4.71
C HIS A 303 -3.62 -16.02 3.85
N ALA A 304 -3.96 -16.44 2.65
CA ALA A 304 -2.96 -16.89 1.70
C ALA A 304 -2.00 -15.74 1.35
N PRO A 305 -0.68 -15.97 1.30
CA PRO A 305 0.26 -14.97 0.83
C PRO A 305 -0.08 -14.54 -0.60
N LEU A 306 -0.05 -13.23 -0.81
CA LEU A 306 -0.28 -12.65 -2.11
C LEU A 306 0.88 -12.97 -3.04
N ARG A 307 0.56 -13.32 -4.29
CA ARG A 307 1.55 -13.67 -5.31
C ARG A 307 1.24 -13.01 -6.64
N ALA A 308 2.21 -12.34 -7.24
CA ALA A 308 2.14 -11.89 -8.62
C ALA A 308 2.12 -13.11 -9.54
N LEU A 309 1.17 -13.14 -10.49
CA LEU A 309 0.93 -14.25 -11.41
C LEU A 309 0.76 -15.62 -10.70
N GLY A 310 0.36 -15.63 -9.43
CA GLY A 310 0.24 -16.84 -8.61
C GLY A 310 1.58 -17.46 -8.16
N ILE A 311 2.72 -16.87 -8.53
CA ILE A 311 4.05 -17.45 -8.37
C ILE A 311 4.90 -16.62 -7.42
N VAL A 312 5.14 -15.35 -7.73
CA VAL A 312 6.14 -14.51 -7.04
C VAL A 312 5.51 -13.90 -5.78
N PRO A 313 6.00 -14.21 -4.57
CA PRO A 313 5.46 -13.63 -3.34
C PRO A 313 5.53 -12.10 -3.34
N MET A 314 4.49 -11.46 -2.80
CA MET A 314 4.41 -10.02 -2.62
C MET A 314 4.35 -9.64 -1.14
N CYS A 315 4.70 -8.40 -0.86
CA CYS A 315 4.75 -7.85 0.48
C CYS A 315 3.36 -7.61 1.05
N SER A 316 3.16 -8.05 2.29
CA SER A 316 1.89 -7.94 3.02
C SER A 316 1.97 -6.98 4.21
N SER A 317 3.06 -6.21 4.38
CA SER A 317 3.26 -5.36 5.58
C SER A 317 2.17 -4.30 5.76
N GLN A 318 1.65 -3.75 4.66
CA GLN A 318 0.59 -2.75 4.69
C GLN A 318 -0.72 -3.32 5.28
N MET A 319 -0.96 -4.63 5.17
CA MET A 319 -2.20 -5.25 5.66
C MET A 319 -2.32 -5.16 7.17
N GLU A 320 -1.20 -5.19 7.92
CA GLU A 320 -1.18 -5.09 9.39
C GLU A 320 -1.92 -3.85 9.91
N ARG A 321 -1.88 -2.75 9.15
CA ARG A 321 -2.42 -1.45 9.55
C ARG A 321 -3.87 -1.21 9.09
N MET A 322 -4.55 -2.19 8.51
CA MET A 322 -5.88 -2.01 7.94
C MET A 322 -6.95 -1.64 8.98
N PHE A 323 -6.95 -2.33 10.11
CA PHE A 323 -7.90 -2.11 11.22
C PHE A 323 -7.21 -1.40 12.38
N ASN A 324 -8.01 -0.75 13.23
CA ASN A 324 -7.56 -0.07 14.44
C ASN A 324 -6.50 1.01 14.18
N THR A 325 -6.56 1.63 13.00
CA THR A 325 -5.59 2.62 12.57
C THR A 325 -6.27 3.96 12.32
N THR A 326 -5.58 5.03 12.68
CA THR A 326 -6.01 6.39 12.39
C THR A 326 -4.80 7.31 12.23
N ARG A 327 -4.94 8.32 11.39
CA ARG A 327 -3.98 9.40 11.23
C ARG A 327 -4.28 10.53 12.22
N ILE A 328 -3.34 10.79 13.12
CA ILE A 328 -3.46 11.86 14.11
C ILE A 328 -2.88 13.15 13.50
N PRO A 329 -3.62 14.26 13.47
CA PRO A 329 -3.13 15.53 12.95
C PRO A 329 -2.04 16.12 13.86
N GLY A 330 -0.92 16.55 13.26
CA GLY A 330 0.12 17.32 13.93
C GLY A 330 0.22 18.74 13.38
N ILE A 331 0.97 19.61 14.05
CA ILE A 331 1.21 20.97 13.53
C ILE A 331 2.09 20.90 12.28
N GLU A 332 3.24 20.22 12.38
CA GLU A 332 4.20 20.09 11.27
C GLU A 332 4.03 18.77 10.53
N THR A 333 3.88 17.68 11.27
CA THR A 333 3.82 16.32 10.72
C THR A 333 2.73 15.52 11.43
N ASP A 334 1.88 14.86 10.65
CA ASP A 334 0.86 13.93 11.17
C ASP A 334 1.49 12.59 11.54
N ILE A 335 0.76 11.75 12.29
CA ILE A 335 1.25 10.44 12.71
C ILE A 335 0.19 9.38 12.42
N VAL A 336 0.56 8.32 11.69
CA VAL A 336 -0.26 7.11 11.60
C VAL A 336 -0.12 6.32 12.89
N GLN A 337 -1.21 6.22 13.65
CA GLN A 337 -1.28 5.40 14.85
C GLN A 337 -2.05 4.12 14.56
N HIS A 338 -1.40 2.98 14.74
CA HIS A 338 -2.02 1.66 14.73
C HIS A 338 -2.08 1.11 16.16
N LEU A 339 -3.24 0.60 16.57
CA LEU A 339 -3.48 0.07 17.91
C LEU A 339 -3.86 -1.41 17.85
N THR A 340 -3.32 -2.23 18.76
CA THR A 340 -3.70 -3.63 18.88
C THR A 340 -4.95 -3.80 19.76
N ASP A 341 -5.65 -4.92 19.59
CA ASP A 341 -6.66 -5.44 20.53
C ASP A 341 -7.93 -4.58 20.76
N ARG A 342 -8.28 -3.70 19.82
CA ARG A 342 -9.51 -2.89 19.90
C ARG A 342 -10.71 -3.66 19.33
N LYS A 343 -11.84 -3.61 20.05
CA LYS A 343 -12.99 -4.53 19.87
C LYS A 343 -14.32 -3.82 19.61
N HIS A 344 -14.29 -2.55 19.23
CA HIS A 344 -15.47 -1.75 18.97
C HIS A 344 -15.40 -1.05 17.61
N LEU A 345 -16.58 -0.68 17.11
CA LEU A 345 -16.82 0.15 15.93
C LEU A 345 -17.40 1.48 16.41
N VAL A 346 -17.10 2.56 15.71
CA VAL A 346 -17.86 3.81 15.85
C VAL A 346 -18.74 3.99 14.63
N VAL A 347 -20.00 4.31 14.87
CA VAL A 347 -21.05 4.51 13.87
C VAL A 347 -21.51 5.95 13.91
N TYR A 348 -21.56 6.59 12.75
CA TYR A 348 -22.18 7.89 12.54
C TYR A 348 -23.56 7.73 11.89
N HIS A 349 -24.56 8.43 12.42
CA HIS A 349 -25.87 8.57 11.79
C HIS A 349 -26.52 9.92 12.16
N LYS A 350 -26.89 10.73 11.16
CA LYS A 350 -27.58 12.04 11.34
C LYS A 350 -26.94 12.92 12.43
N GLY A 351 -25.64 13.13 12.36
CA GLY A 351 -24.93 14.02 13.29
C GLY A 351 -24.52 13.44 14.63
N ARG A 352 -24.66 12.12 14.80
CA ARG A 352 -24.55 11.45 16.10
C ARG A 352 -23.57 10.29 16.01
N PHE A 353 -22.76 10.13 17.04
CA PHE A 353 -21.73 9.11 17.13
C PHE A 353 -22.10 8.06 18.18
N PHE A 354 -22.01 6.79 17.80
CA PHE A 354 -22.33 5.64 18.66
C PHE A 354 -21.16 4.66 18.67
N GLN A 355 -20.81 4.18 19.85
CA GLN A 355 -19.88 3.07 20.01
C GLN A 355 -20.65 1.75 20.05
N VAL A 356 -20.28 0.83 19.17
CA VAL A 356 -20.84 -0.52 19.08
C VAL A 356 -19.73 -1.53 19.38
N TRP A 357 -19.93 -2.36 20.41
CA TRP A 357 -19.02 -3.47 20.68
C TRP A 357 -19.21 -4.59 19.65
N LEU A 358 -18.12 -5.13 19.13
CA LEU A 358 -18.14 -6.14 18.05
C LEU A 358 -18.05 -7.58 18.56
N TYR A 359 -17.92 -7.76 19.87
CA TYR A 359 -17.67 -9.04 20.52
C TYR A 359 -18.61 -9.24 21.71
N THR A 360 -19.06 -10.48 21.91
CA THR A 360 -19.81 -10.93 23.08
C THR A 360 -19.40 -12.35 23.44
N GLY A 361 -19.18 -12.66 24.72
CA GLY A 361 -18.82 -14.02 25.17
C GLY A 361 -17.63 -14.65 24.43
N GLY A 362 -16.61 -13.86 24.05
CA GLY A 362 -15.43 -14.35 23.32
C GLY A 362 -15.62 -14.61 21.81
N ARG A 363 -16.82 -14.41 21.26
CA ARG A 363 -17.10 -14.49 19.82
C ARG A 363 -17.41 -13.12 19.20
N HIS A 364 -17.38 -13.05 17.87
CA HIS A 364 -17.91 -11.90 17.15
C HIS A 364 -19.43 -11.85 17.29
N LEU A 365 -20.01 -10.65 17.23
CA LEU A 365 -21.44 -10.51 17.00
C LEU A 365 -21.84 -11.17 15.67
N LEU A 366 -22.98 -11.84 15.67
CA LEU A 366 -23.58 -12.44 14.48
C LEU A 366 -24.16 -11.34 13.58
N PRO A 367 -24.37 -11.61 12.27
CA PRO A 367 -24.92 -10.61 11.37
C PRO A 367 -26.29 -10.07 11.80
N SER A 368 -27.18 -10.94 12.31
CA SER A 368 -28.51 -10.55 12.81
C SER A 368 -28.46 -9.74 14.11
N GLU A 369 -27.46 -9.99 14.95
CA GLU A 369 -27.17 -9.18 16.14
C GLU A 369 -26.65 -7.79 15.75
N LEU A 370 -25.75 -7.71 14.76
CA LEU A 370 -25.24 -6.44 14.23
C LEU A 370 -26.33 -5.63 13.54
N GLU A 371 -27.17 -6.28 12.73
CA GLU A 371 -28.35 -5.67 12.13
C GLU A 371 -29.23 -5.02 13.19
N MET A 372 -29.53 -5.73 14.29
CA MET A 372 -30.33 -5.17 15.38
C MET A 372 -29.67 -3.93 16.01
N GLN A 373 -28.35 -3.97 16.23
CA GLN A 373 -27.61 -2.82 16.79
C GLN A 373 -27.65 -1.61 15.84
N PHE A 374 -27.50 -1.82 14.53
CA PHE A 374 -27.61 -0.75 13.54
C PHE A 374 -29.04 -0.25 13.39
N GLN A 375 -30.03 -1.13 13.45
CA GLN A 375 -31.44 -0.74 13.44
C GLN A 375 -31.78 0.14 14.66
N ARG A 376 -31.26 -0.18 15.85
CA ARG A 376 -31.40 0.67 17.05
C ARG A 376 -30.87 2.09 16.82
N ILE A 377 -29.73 2.23 16.12
CA ILE A 377 -29.15 3.53 15.77
C ILE A 377 -30.01 4.27 14.73
N LEU A 378 -30.48 3.58 13.69
CA LEU A 378 -31.34 4.17 12.66
C LEU A 378 -32.67 4.68 13.21
N THR A 379 -33.23 3.98 14.21
CA THR A 379 -34.49 4.36 14.87
C THR A 379 -34.31 5.34 16.02
N ASP A 380 -33.08 5.68 16.40
CA ASP A 380 -32.80 6.64 17.46
C ASP A 380 -33.24 8.04 16.99
N THR A 381 -34.08 8.71 17.78
CA THR A 381 -34.65 10.03 17.51
C THR A 381 -34.05 11.14 18.37
N THR A 382 -32.99 10.86 19.14
CA THR A 382 -32.29 11.88 19.95
C THR A 382 -31.64 12.94 19.05
N GLU A 383 -31.66 14.19 19.49
CA GLU A 383 -30.99 15.27 18.77
C GLU A 383 -29.46 15.25 18.98
N PRO A 384 -28.65 15.66 17.97
CA PRO A 384 -27.22 15.83 18.15
C PRO A 384 -26.90 16.94 19.15
N GLN A 385 -25.79 16.78 19.87
CA GLN A 385 -25.34 17.80 20.82
C GLN A 385 -24.87 19.06 20.08
N PRO A 386 -24.85 20.24 20.73
CA PRO A 386 -24.41 21.47 20.08
C PRO A 386 -23.02 21.34 19.46
N GLY A 387 -22.92 21.51 18.13
CA GLY A 387 -21.67 21.39 17.38
C GLY A 387 -21.31 19.97 16.92
N GLU A 388 -22.02 18.95 17.38
CA GLU A 388 -21.70 17.56 17.09
C GLU A 388 -22.00 17.15 15.64
N LEU A 389 -23.11 17.67 15.08
CA LEU A 389 -23.58 17.34 13.73
C LEU A 389 -22.47 17.37 12.69
N LYS A 390 -21.66 18.45 12.74
CA LYS A 390 -20.58 18.73 11.81
C LYS A 390 -19.19 18.42 12.38
N LEU A 391 -19.08 17.79 13.54
CA LEU A 391 -17.81 17.61 14.25
C LEU A 391 -16.71 17.00 13.38
N ALA A 392 -17.05 16.00 12.56
CA ALA A 392 -16.06 15.32 11.72
C ALA A 392 -15.53 16.19 10.57
N ALA A 393 -16.13 17.36 10.28
CA ALA A 393 -15.59 18.34 9.34
C ALA A 393 -14.19 18.82 9.71
N LEU A 394 -13.80 18.74 11.00
CA LEU A 394 -12.43 18.98 11.41
C LEU A 394 -11.42 18.08 10.70
N THR A 395 -11.79 16.82 10.42
CA THR A 395 -10.94 15.85 9.69
C THR A 395 -10.92 16.11 8.18
N ALA A 396 -11.96 16.79 7.66
CA ALA A 396 -12.13 17.13 6.25
C ALA A 396 -11.38 18.40 5.83
N GLY A 397 -11.13 19.32 6.77
CA GLY A 397 -10.46 20.59 6.53
C GLY A 397 -8.93 20.54 6.61
N ASN A 398 -8.31 21.72 6.77
CA ASN A 398 -6.86 21.85 6.86
C ASN A 398 -6.28 21.16 8.10
N ARG A 399 -5.06 20.59 7.97
CA ARG A 399 -4.44 19.77 9.02
C ARG A 399 -4.05 20.56 10.27
N VAL A 400 -3.55 21.79 10.10
CA VAL A 400 -3.06 22.62 11.22
C VAL A 400 -4.21 23.12 12.12
N PRO A 401 -5.31 23.70 11.60
CA PRO A 401 -6.49 24.00 12.43
C PRO A 401 -7.02 22.79 13.18
N TRP A 402 -7.07 21.62 12.51
CA TRP A 402 -7.49 20.39 13.17
C TRP A 402 -6.55 19.98 14.30
N ALA A 403 -5.23 19.96 14.07
CA ALA A 403 -4.25 19.67 15.11
C ALA A 403 -4.39 20.59 16.34
N ARG A 404 -4.58 21.89 16.13
CA ARG A 404 -4.78 22.88 17.21
C ARG A 404 -6.09 22.63 17.96
N ALA A 405 -7.19 22.40 17.24
CA ALA A 405 -8.49 22.11 17.85
C ALA A 405 -8.45 20.82 18.68
N ARG A 406 -7.83 19.76 18.13
CA ARG A 406 -7.60 18.47 18.83
C ARG A 406 -6.88 18.67 20.16
N LEU A 407 -5.77 19.42 20.16
CA LEU A 407 -4.99 19.70 21.36
C LEU A 407 -5.77 20.53 22.39
N ARG A 408 -6.51 21.55 21.94
CA ARG A 408 -7.20 22.49 22.82
C ARG A 408 -8.49 21.94 23.42
N TYR A 409 -9.30 21.23 22.63
CA TYR A 409 -10.66 20.87 23.01
C TYR A 409 -10.88 19.37 23.23
N PHE A 410 -9.97 18.50 22.77
CA PHE A 410 -10.15 17.04 22.81
C PHE A 410 -9.05 16.29 23.58
N SER A 411 -8.19 17.02 24.31
CA SER A 411 -7.09 16.42 25.08
C SER A 411 -7.47 15.97 26.50
N GLN A 412 -8.64 16.40 27.00
CA GLN A 412 -9.10 16.15 28.36
C GLN A 412 -10.62 15.88 28.44
N GLY A 413 -11.07 15.37 29.59
CA GLY A 413 -12.50 15.20 29.91
C GLY A 413 -13.25 14.25 28.99
N VAL A 414 -14.55 14.53 28.81
CA VAL A 414 -15.48 13.71 28.02
C VAL A 414 -15.09 13.66 26.54
N ASN A 415 -14.61 14.78 25.98
CA ASN A 415 -14.17 14.86 24.59
C ASN A 415 -12.99 13.94 24.31
N LYS A 416 -12.04 13.82 25.26
CA LYS A 416 -10.92 12.90 25.13
C LYS A 416 -11.39 11.44 25.07
N ALA A 417 -12.31 11.06 25.95
CA ALA A 417 -12.85 9.70 25.98
C ALA A 417 -13.59 9.36 24.67
N SER A 418 -14.44 10.28 24.19
CA SER A 418 -15.16 10.11 22.93
C SER A 418 -14.24 10.11 21.71
N LEU A 419 -13.27 11.03 21.64
CA LEU A 419 -12.28 11.05 20.55
C LEU A 419 -11.43 9.78 20.56
N GLN A 420 -11.00 9.32 21.73
CA GLN A 420 -10.25 8.06 21.86
C GLN A 420 -11.10 6.87 21.39
N ALA A 421 -12.41 6.86 21.62
CA ALA A 421 -13.30 5.83 21.09
C ALA A 421 -13.31 5.85 19.55
N VAL A 422 -13.36 7.02 18.91
CA VAL A 422 -13.28 7.16 17.44
C VAL A 422 -11.91 6.72 16.91
N GLU A 423 -10.83 7.28 17.45
CA GLU A 423 -9.46 7.03 17.00
C GLU A 423 -9.06 5.55 17.17
N SER A 424 -9.52 4.90 18.23
CA SER A 424 -9.21 3.49 18.51
C SER A 424 -10.21 2.46 17.99
N SER A 425 -11.30 2.87 17.33
CA SER A 425 -12.25 1.91 16.73
C SER A 425 -11.61 1.01 15.68
N ALA A 426 -12.22 -0.13 15.37
CA ALA A 426 -11.73 -1.03 14.32
C ALA A 426 -11.68 -0.36 12.95
N PHE A 427 -12.73 0.37 12.63
CA PHE A 427 -12.90 1.25 11.48
C PHE A 427 -14.07 2.21 11.82
N PHE A 428 -14.50 3.02 10.87
CA PHE A 428 -15.63 3.93 11.05
C PHE A 428 -16.78 3.51 10.13
N LEU A 429 -18.03 3.52 10.61
CA LEU A 429 -19.21 3.21 9.81
C LEU A 429 -20.09 4.45 9.70
N THR A 430 -20.47 4.82 8.49
CA THR A 430 -21.46 5.85 8.21
C THR A 430 -22.75 5.16 7.77
N LEU A 431 -23.80 5.29 8.57
CA LEU A 431 -25.16 4.95 8.15
C LEU A 431 -25.75 6.22 7.55
N ASP A 432 -25.64 6.35 6.24
CA ASP A 432 -26.11 7.53 5.51
C ASP A 432 -27.65 7.58 5.50
N ASP A 433 -28.20 8.78 5.36
CA ASP A 433 -29.63 9.02 5.24
C ASP A 433 -30.06 9.41 3.81
N GLU A 434 -29.12 9.55 2.88
CA GLU A 434 -29.38 9.77 1.46
C GLU A 434 -29.03 8.54 0.62
N ALA A 435 -29.92 8.13 -0.28
CA ALA A 435 -29.64 6.99 -1.17
C ALA A 435 -28.67 7.39 -2.28
N GLN A 436 -27.70 6.52 -2.56
CA GLN A 436 -26.75 6.67 -3.67
C GLN A 436 -26.53 5.32 -4.36
N GLY A 437 -26.07 5.33 -5.61
CA GLY A 437 -25.79 4.10 -6.36
C GLY A 437 -25.80 4.34 -7.85
N TYR A 438 -25.47 3.29 -8.61
CA TYR A 438 -25.72 3.29 -10.05
C TYR A 438 -27.20 3.08 -10.35
N ASP A 439 -27.78 3.99 -11.10
CA ASP A 439 -29.11 3.90 -11.67
C ASP A 439 -29.03 4.27 -13.17
N PRO A 440 -29.26 3.32 -14.09
CA PRO A 440 -29.19 3.60 -15.53
C PRO A 440 -30.26 4.59 -16.01
N GLU A 441 -31.34 4.78 -15.25
CA GLU A 441 -32.40 5.74 -15.59
C GLU A 441 -32.05 7.17 -15.16
N GLN A 442 -31.10 7.33 -14.24
CA GLN A 442 -30.67 8.63 -13.73
C GLN A 442 -29.30 9.04 -14.28
N THR A 443 -29.30 10.00 -15.19
CA THR A 443 -28.05 10.60 -15.71
C THR A 443 -27.21 11.16 -14.56
N GLY A 444 -25.91 10.82 -14.54
CA GLY A 444 -24.98 11.28 -13.50
C GLY A 444 -25.07 10.53 -12.16
N SER A 445 -25.82 9.44 -12.07
CA SER A 445 -25.91 8.65 -10.82
C SER A 445 -24.55 8.08 -10.38
N LEU A 446 -23.70 7.68 -11.35
CA LEU A 446 -22.34 7.22 -11.04
C LEU A 446 -21.49 8.35 -10.48
N ASP A 447 -21.68 9.56 -10.99
CA ASP A 447 -20.93 10.74 -10.61
C ASP A 447 -21.31 11.15 -9.19
N SER A 448 -22.61 11.20 -8.89
CA SER A 448 -23.10 11.48 -7.53
C SER A 448 -22.66 10.41 -6.53
N TYR A 449 -22.69 9.13 -6.94
CA TYR A 449 -22.26 8.02 -6.09
C TYR A 449 -20.74 8.05 -5.82
N ALA A 450 -19.92 8.32 -6.82
CA ALA A 450 -18.47 8.51 -6.69
C ALA A 450 -18.13 9.68 -5.76
N LYS A 451 -18.72 10.85 -6.01
CA LYS A 451 -18.55 12.06 -5.18
C LYS A 451 -18.99 11.81 -3.74
N SER A 452 -20.13 11.15 -3.55
CA SER A 452 -20.61 10.74 -2.23
C SER A 452 -19.61 9.82 -1.54
N LEU A 453 -19.02 8.83 -2.21
CA LEU A 453 -18.00 7.96 -1.61
C LEU A 453 -16.68 8.69 -1.31
N LEU A 454 -16.29 9.65 -2.15
CA LEU A 454 -15.07 10.43 -1.99
C LEU A 454 -15.15 11.41 -0.82
N HIS A 455 -16.15 12.31 -0.81
CA HIS A 455 -16.22 13.41 0.17
C HIS A 455 -17.52 13.46 0.97
N GLY A 456 -18.57 12.72 0.57
CA GLY A 456 -19.86 12.72 1.25
C GLY A 456 -20.39 14.13 1.49
N LYS A 457 -20.89 14.37 2.70
CA LYS A 457 -21.38 15.68 3.16
C LYS A 457 -20.28 16.55 3.79
N CYS A 458 -19.02 16.13 3.69
CA CYS A 458 -17.84 16.75 4.31
C CYS A 458 -17.82 16.72 5.85
N TYR A 459 -18.77 16.05 6.51
CA TYR A 459 -18.86 15.95 7.97
C TYR A 459 -19.42 14.63 8.49
N ASP A 460 -19.84 13.73 7.60
CA ASP A 460 -20.43 12.42 7.87
C ASP A 460 -19.37 11.31 8.03
N ARG A 461 -18.10 11.62 7.72
CA ARG A 461 -16.98 10.67 7.71
C ARG A 461 -15.86 11.14 8.62
N TRP A 462 -15.13 10.17 9.17
CA TRP A 462 -13.88 10.44 9.87
C TRP A 462 -12.72 10.20 8.91
N PHE A 463 -12.33 11.22 8.14
CA PHE A 463 -11.36 11.08 7.03
C PHE A 463 -9.95 10.65 7.49
N ASP A 464 -9.67 10.82 8.78
CA ASP A 464 -8.44 10.35 9.43
C ASP A 464 -8.45 8.85 9.78
N LYS A 465 -9.59 8.17 9.68
CA LYS A 465 -9.65 6.73 9.95
C LYS A 465 -9.02 5.96 8.80
N SER A 466 -8.34 4.84 9.08
CA SER A 466 -7.77 4.00 8.02
C SER A 466 -8.73 3.74 6.88
N PHE A 467 -9.99 3.43 7.22
CA PHE A 467 -11.09 3.49 6.28
C PHE A 467 -12.44 3.76 6.97
N ASN A 468 -13.37 4.30 6.19
CA ASN A 468 -14.78 4.51 6.51
C ASN A 468 -15.62 3.58 5.63
N LEU A 469 -16.41 2.69 6.23
CA LEU A 469 -17.47 1.96 5.54
C LEU A 469 -18.71 2.87 5.46
N ILE A 470 -19.28 3.02 4.28
CA ILE A 470 -20.50 3.80 4.06
C ILE A 470 -21.61 2.86 3.65
N SER A 471 -22.77 2.98 4.29
CA SER A 471 -23.96 2.20 3.99
C SER A 471 -25.13 3.16 3.73
N TYR A 472 -25.73 3.05 2.55
CA TYR A 472 -26.82 3.90 2.10
C TYR A 472 -28.19 3.24 2.36
N PRO A 473 -29.29 4.02 2.50
CA PRO A 473 -30.63 3.51 2.80
C PRO A 473 -31.15 2.45 1.82
N ASN A 474 -30.72 2.48 0.56
CA ASN A 474 -31.10 1.54 -0.50
C ASN A 474 -30.28 0.23 -0.50
N GLY A 475 -29.39 0.04 0.48
CA GLY A 475 -28.53 -1.14 0.59
C GLY A 475 -27.25 -1.10 -0.25
N LYS A 476 -26.97 -0.01 -0.97
CA LYS A 476 -25.65 0.22 -1.56
C LYS A 476 -24.63 0.56 -0.50
N MET A 477 -23.36 0.31 -0.77
CA MET A 477 -22.27 0.62 0.15
C MET A 477 -21.05 1.20 -0.56
N GLY A 478 -19.98 1.47 0.18
CA GLY A 478 -18.65 1.66 -0.36
C GLY A 478 -17.68 2.02 0.74
N ILE A 479 -16.44 2.33 0.36
CA ILE A 479 -15.37 2.64 1.30
C ILE A 479 -14.73 3.97 0.92
N ASN A 480 -14.41 4.80 1.92
CA ASN A 480 -13.43 5.87 1.81
C ASN A 480 -12.18 5.49 2.63
N THR A 481 -10.98 5.71 2.10
CA THR A 481 -9.73 5.24 2.71
C THR A 481 -8.73 6.38 2.86
N GLU A 482 -8.12 6.49 4.05
CA GLU A 482 -6.96 7.38 4.27
C GLU A 482 -5.72 6.77 3.61
N HIS A 483 -5.03 7.54 2.77
CA HIS A 483 -4.05 6.97 1.83
C HIS A 483 -2.63 6.76 2.42
N SER A 484 -2.28 7.45 3.51
CA SER A 484 -0.90 7.42 4.00
C SER A 484 -0.41 6.03 4.40
N TRP A 485 -1.28 5.22 5.02
CA TRP A 485 -0.89 3.92 5.59
C TRP A 485 -0.85 2.78 4.56
N ALA A 486 -1.54 2.88 3.43
CA ALA A 486 -1.56 1.84 2.39
C ALA A 486 -1.97 2.31 0.99
N ASP A 487 -1.63 1.46 0.01
CA ASP A 487 -2.01 1.60 -1.38
C ASP A 487 -3.35 0.88 -1.67
N ALA A 488 -4.08 1.35 -2.69
CA ALA A 488 -5.45 0.90 -2.99
C ALA A 488 -5.66 -0.63 -3.07
N PRO A 489 -4.75 -1.45 -3.65
CA PRO A 489 -4.93 -2.90 -3.71
C PRO A 489 -5.08 -3.58 -2.34
N ILE A 490 -4.56 -2.98 -1.26
CA ILE A 490 -4.67 -3.52 0.10
C ILE A 490 -6.13 -3.53 0.55
N ILE A 491 -6.85 -2.42 0.36
CA ILE A 491 -8.28 -2.34 0.65
C ILE A 491 -9.09 -3.14 -0.37
N GLY A 492 -8.69 -3.13 -1.65
CA GLY A 492 -9.35 -3.90 -2.71
C GLY A 492 -9.48 -5.39 -2.35
N HIS A 493 -8.41 -6.03 -1.87
CA HIS A 493 -8.45 -7.44 -1.45
C HIS A 493 -9.39 -7.72 -0.29
N MET A 494 -9.48 -6.82 0.70
CA MET A 494 -10.46 -6.95 1.77
C MET A 494 -11.88 -6.80 1.21
N TRP A 495 -12.09 -5.80 0.35
CA TRP A 495 -13.41 -5.48 -0.17
C TRP A 495 -13.96 -6.59 -1.05
N GLU A 496 -13.15 -7.17 -1.94
CA GLU A 496 -13.50 -8.35 -2.72
C GLU A 496 -13.93 -9.53 -1.83
N TYR A 497 -13.16 -9.81 -0.77
CA TYR A 497 -13.51 -10.86 0.20
C TYR A 497 -14.86 -10.58 0.88
N VAL A 498 -15.08 -9.32 1.29
CA VAL A 498 -16.29 -8.90 2.00
C VAL A 498 -17.51 -9.02 1.09
N LEU A 499 -17.45 -8.48 -0.13
CA LEU A 499 -18.53 -8.55 -1.11
C LEU A 499 -18.88 -10.01 -1.44
N ALA A 500 -17.87 -10.85 -1.67
CA ALA A 500 -18.09 -12.27 -1.94
C ALA A 500 -18.70 -13.00 -0.73
N THR A 501 -18.19 -12.77 0.48
CA THR A 501 -18.68 -13.42 1.70
C THR A 501 -20.12 -13.01 2.01
N ASP A 502 -20.44 -11.72 1.87
CA ASP A 502 -21.78 -11.21 2.08
C ASP A 502 -22.80 -11.85 1.12
N CYS A 503 -22.50 -11.83 -0.18
CA CYS A 503 -23.42 -12.34 -1.20
C CYS A 503 -23.54 -13.87 -1.19
N PHE A 504 -22.41 -14.58 -1.11
CA PHE A 504 -22.36 -16.01 -1.39
C PHE A 504 -22.31 -16.90 -0.13
N HIS A 505 -21.90 -16.37 1.02
CA HIS A 505 -21.75 -17.20 2.24
C HIS A 505 -22.75 -16.83 3.34
N LEU A 506 -22.93 -15.54 3.61
CA LEU A 506 -23.87 -15.08 4.65
C LEU A 506 -25.30 -15.05 4.09
N GLY A 507 -25.51 -14.31 3.01
CA GLY A 507 -26.81 -14.14 2.36
C GLY A 507 -27.86 -13.50 3.28
N TYR A 508 -29.12 -13.50 2.81
CA TYR A 508 -30.25 -12.85 3.47
C TYR A 508 -31.47 -13.78 3.49
N THR A 509 -32.44 -13.50 4.35
CA THR A 509 -33.78 -14.11 4.31
C THR A 509 -34.58 -13.56 3.13
N GLU A 510 -35.74 -14.16 2.83
CA GLU A 510 -36.63 -13.67 1.76
C GLU A 510 -37.10 -12.22 2.00
N GLU A 511 -37.22 -11.81 3.26
CA GLU A 511 -37.57 -10.45 3.69
C GLU A 511 -36.37 -9.47 3.67
N GLY A 512 -35.18 -9.95 3.29
CA GLY A 512 -33.95 -9.18 3.19
C GLY A 512 -33.20 -8.96 4.51
N HIS A 513 -33.54 -9.68 5.57
CA HIS A 513 -32.87 -9.63 6.88
C HIS A 513 -31.62 -10.53 6.91
N CYS A 514 -30.69 -10.25 7.83
CA CYS A 514 -29.57 -11.14 8.11
C CYS A 514 -30.08 -12.50 8.60
N LYS A 515 -29.45 -13.59 8.15
CA LYS A 515 -29.76 -14.94 8.64
C LYS A 515 -29.24 -15.14 10.07
N GLY A 516 -29.95 -15.95 10.84
CA GLY A 516 -29.54 -16.42 12.17
C GLY A 516 -30.28 -15.77 13.34
N ASP A 517 -30.29 -16.45 14.47
CA ASP A 517 -31.04 -16.02 15.65
C ASP A 517 -30.45 -14.77 16.32
N VAL A 518 -31.35 -13.98 16.91
CA VAL A 518 -31.03 -12.68 17.47
C VAL A 518 -31.02 -12.73 19.01
N ASN A 519 -29.89 -12.42 19.63
CA ASN A 519 -29.82 -12.22 21.06
C ASN A 519 -30.31 -10.82 21.46
N LYS A 520 -31.58 -10.72 21.89
CA LYS A 520 -32.20 -9.46 22.32
C LYS A 520 -31.58 -8.83 23.58
N GLY A 521 -30.84 -9.60 24.38
CA GLY A 521 -30.21 -9.15 25.62
C GLY A 521 -28.89 -8.40 25.44
N LEU A 522 -28.46 -8.14 24.20
CA LEU A 522 -27.23 -7.38 23.96
C LEU A 522 -27.36 -5.92 24.44
N PRO A 523 -26.31 -5.37 25.09
CA PRO A 523 -26.26 -3.96 25.45
C PRO A 523 -26.53 -3.05 24.25
N TYR A 524 -27.17 -1.91 24.50
CA TYR A 524 -27.43 -0.91 23.47
C TYR A 524 -26.13 -0.23 23.02
N PRO A 525 -26.09 0.32 21.79
CA PRO A 525 -24.98 1.15 21.34
C PRO A 525 -24.78 2.33 22.29
N THR A 526 -23.54 2.60 22.67
CA THR A 526 -23.25 3.69 23.62
C THR A 526 -23.12 5.01 22.87
N ARG A 527 -23.98 5.98 23.18
CA ARG A 527 -23.93 7.32 22.60
C ARG A 527 -22.70 8.07 23.08
N LEU A 528 -21.79 8.45 22.18
CA LEU A 528 -20.63 9.28 22.53
C LEU A 528 -21.09 10.68 22.95
N GLN A 529 -20.38 11.26 23.91
CA GLN A 529 -20.74 12.52 24.55
C GLN A 529 -19.69 13.58 24.24
N TRP A 530 -20.12 14.81 24.00
CA TRP A 530 -19.26 15.91 23.58
C TRP A 530 -19.60 17.20 24.33
N GLN A 531 -18.57 17.95 24.67
CA GLN A 531 -18.66 19.31 25.20
C GLN A 531 -17.92 20.24 24.26
N ILE A 532 -18.65 20.80 23.29
CA ILE A 532 -18.06 21.58 22.19
C ILE A 532 -18.33 23.07 22.47
N PRO A 533 -17.36 23.83 23.00
CA PRO A 533 -17.54 25.24 23.29
C PRO A 533 -17.71 26.06 22.00
N LYS A 534 -18.19 27.31 22.11
CA LYS A 534 -18.51 28.16 20.95
C LYS A 534 -17.32 28.34 20.01
N GLU A 535 -16.14 28.55 20.54
CA GLU A 535 -14.90 28.75 19.77
C GLU A 535 -14.52 27.49 18.97
N CYS A 536 -14.79 26.30 19.53
CA CYS A 536 -14.59 25.04 18.81
C CYS A 536 -15.62 24.88 17.68
N ARG A 537 -16.87 25.29 17.92
CA ARG A 537 -17.94 25.28 16.89
C ARG A 537 -17.59 26.19 15.71
N GLU A 538 -17.01 27.35 15.96
CA GLU A 538 -16.52 28.27 14.91
C GLU A 538 -15.40 27.62 14.07
N THR A 539 -14.50 26.87 14.73
CA THR A 539 -13.45 26.11 14.02
C THR A 539 -14.04 24.97 13.18
N ILE A 540 -15.01 24.24 13.71
CA ILE A 540 -15.74 23.19 12.99
C ILE A 540 -16.42 23.77 11.73
N GLU A 541 -17.14 24.89 11.87
CA GLU A 541 -17.82 25.52 10.75
C GLU A 541 -16.83 26.04 9.69
N SER A 542 -15.72 26.63 10.12
CA SER A 542 -14.66 27.09 9.20
C SER A 542 -14.07 25.93 8.40
N SER A 543 -13.80 24.79 9.05
CA SER A 543 -13.33 23.58 8.36
C SER A 543 -14.39 23.01 7.42
N TYR A 544 -15.67 23.05 7.80
CA TYR A 544 -16.77 22.61 6.94
C TYR A 544 -16.92 23.47 5.69
N VAL A 545 -16.92 24.80 5.81
CA VAL A 545 -17.02 25.72 4.66
C VAL A 545 -15.87 25.47 3.68
N LEU A 546 -14.65 25.35 4.18
CA LEU A 546 -13.49 25.04 3.33
C LEU A 546 -13.59 23.67 2.67
N ALA A 547 -13.98 22.64 3.41
CA ALA A 547 -14.14 21.29 2.84
C ALA A 547 -15.25 21.26 1.79
N LYS A 548 -16.36 21.97 2.02
CA LYS A 548 -17.47 22.08 1.07
C LYS A 548 -17.06 22.78 -0.22
N GLN A 549 -16.28 23.87 -0.13
CA GLN A 549 -15.71 24.52 -1.30
C GLN A 549 -14.85 23.57 -2.14
N ILE A 550 -14.00 22.78 -1.49
CA ILE A 550 -13.17 21.77 -2.18
C ILE A 550 -14.04 20.69 -2.82
N ALA A 551 -15.05 20.20 -2.12
CA ALA A 551 -15.96 19.17 -2.64
C ALA A 551 -16.80 19.69 -3.83
N ASP A 552 -17.23 20.95 -3.80
CA ASP A 552 -18.02 21.56 -4.87
C ASP A 552 -17.20 21.85 -6.13
N ASP A 553 -15.88 22.00 -5.98
CA ASP A 553 -14.92 22.18 -7.07
C ASP A 553 -14.48 20.85 -7.71
N VAL A 554 -14.96 19.69 -7.22
CA VAL A 554 -14.69 18.39 -7.84
C VAL A 554 -15.65 18.16 -8.99
N ASP A 555 -15.13 18.21 -10.22
CA ASP A 555 -15.79 17.63 -11.39
C ASP A 555 -15.51 16.12 -11.48
N PHE A 556 -16.55 15.35 -11.78
CA PHE A 556 -16.45 13.90 -11.88
C PHE A 556 -17.39 13.40 -12.96
N HIS A 557 -16.89 12.50 -13.81
CA HIS A 557 -17.70 11.80 -14.79
C HIS A 557 -17.31 10.32 -14.84
N GLY A 558 -18.25 9.44 -14.49
CA GLY A 558 -18.14 7.99 -14.57
C GLY A 558 -18.83 7.48 -15.82
N CYS A 559 -18.06 6.94 -16.77
CA CYS A 559 -18.58 6.32 -17.98
C CYS A 559 -18.46 4.80 -17.91
N LEU A 560 -19.56 4.09 -18.17
CA LEU A 560 -19.57 2.64 -18.31
C LEU A 560 -19.37 2.26 -19.77
N PHE A 561 -18.20 1.75 -20.11
CA PHE A 561 -17.90 1.23 -21.44
C PHE A 561 -18.31 -0.25 -21.56
N SER A 562 -19.30 -0.55 -22.40
CA SER A 562 -19.92 -1.88 -22.51
C SER A 562 -19.72 -2.58 -23.87
N GLU A 563 -19.11 -1.92 -24.86
CA GLU A 563 -18.95 -2.49 -26.21
C GLU A 563 -17.97 -3.66 -26.24
N PHE A 564 -16.86 -3.56 -25.49
CA PHE A 564 -15.89 -4.63 -25.33
C PHE A 564 -15.08 -4.47 -24.04
N GLY A 565 -14.23 -5.44 -23.74
CA GLY A 565 -13.31 -5.36 -22.61
C GLY A 565 -12.04 -6.17 -22.84
N LYS A 566 -11.39 -6.60 -21.74
CA LYS A 566 -10.11 -7.32 -21.78
C LYS A 566 -10.08 -8.55 -22.70
N GLY A 567 -11.23 -9.19 -22.94
CA GLY A 567 -11.33 -10.35 -23.83
C GLY A 567 -10.91 -10.00 -25.25
N LEU A 568 -11.54 -8.98 -25.84
CA LEU A 568 -11.23 -8.53 -27.20
C LEU A 568 -9.82 -7.94 -27.29
N ILE A 569 -9.43 -7.07 -26.35
CA ILE A 569 -8.11 -6.42 -26.37
C ILE A 569 -6.98 -7.46 -26.40
N LYS A 570 -7.13 -8.56 -25.63
CA LYS A 570 -6.15 -9.65 -25.61
C LYS A 570 -6.09 -10.45 -26.91
N THR A 571 -7.17 -10.55 -27.68
CA THR A 571 -7.12 -11.17 -29.03
C THR A 571 -6.24 -10.38 -29.99
N CYS A 572 -6.11 -9.08 -29.77
CA CYS A 572 -5.21 -8.18 -30.49
C CYS A 572 -3.77 -8.20 -29.93
N LYS A 573 -3.44 -9.16 -29.04
CA LYS A 573 -2.11 -9.29 -28.38
C LYS A 573 -1.64 -8.02 -27.66
N THR A 574 -2.58 -7.21 -27.18
CA THR A 574 -2.29 -5.95 -26.49
C THR A 574 -2.62 -6.08 -25.00
N SER A 575 -1.83 -5.42 -24.13
CA SER A 575 -2.18 -5.29 -22.71
C SER A 575 -3.42 -4.41 -22.55
N PRO A 576 -4.49 -4.86 -21.86
CA PRO A 576 -5.66 -4.01 -21.60
C PRO A 576 -5.32 -2.71 -20.88
N ASP A 577 -4.31 -2.74 -20.02
CA ASP A 577 -3.86 -1.58 -19.25
C ASP A 577 -3.18 -0.54 -20.17
N ALA A 578 -2.19 -0.97 -20.96
CA ALA A 578 -1.53 -0.13 -21.96
C ALA A 578 -2.50 0.43 -23.01
N PHE A 579 -3.51 -0.37 -23.42
CA PHE A 579 -4.57 0.08 -24.31
C PHE A 579 -5.33 1.29 -23.73
N ILE A 580 -5.71 1.23 -22.46
CA ILE A 580 -6.39 2.34 -21.78
C ILE A 580 -5.45 3.54 -21.62
N GLN A 581 -4.18 3.32 -21.25
CA GLN A 581 -3.21 4.42 -21.16
C GLN A 581 -3.01 5.17 -22.49
N LEU A 582 -2.92 4.45 -23.61
CA LEU A 582 -2.84 5.06 -24.95
C LEU A 582 -4.14 5.79 -25.33
N ALA A 583 -5.30 5.21 -24.98
CA ALA A 583 -6.57 5.89 -25.19
C ALA A 583 -6.68 7.19 -24.38
N LEU A 584 -6.14 7.23 -23.15
CA LEU A 584 -6.04 8.44 -22.34
C LEU A 584 -5.12 9.49 -22.99
N GLN A 585 -3.96 9.09 -23.54
CA GLN A 585 -3.08 10.01 -24.27
C GLN A 585 -3.77 10.62 -25.50
N LEU A 586 -4.49 9.80 -26.27
CA LEU A 586 -5.24 10.25 -27.44
C LEU A 586 -6.38 11.21 -27.05
N ALA A 587 -7.15 10.86 -26.02
CA ALA A 587 -8.24 11.70 -25.53
C ALA A 587 -7.72 13.06 -25.04
N GLN A 588 -6.66 13.07 -24.23
CA GLN A 588 -5.99 14.28 -23.77
C GLN A 588 -5.53 15.16 -24.94
N PHE A 589 -4.92 14.56 -25.96
CA PHE A 589 -4.42 15.31 -27.12
C PHE A 589 -5.56 15.93 -27.92
N ARG A 590 -6.67 15.22 -28.13
CA ARG A 590 -7.86 15.73 -28.83
C ARG A 590 -8.55 16.85 -28.07
N ASP A 591 -8.63 16.74 -26.75
CA ASP A 591 -9.31 17.72 -25.90
C ASP A 591 -8.48 18.99 -25.67
N GLN A 592 -7.18 18.83 -25.38
CA GLN A 592 -6.30 19.92 -24.95
C GLN A 592 -5.31 20.39 -26.05
N GLY A 593 -5.23 19.69 -27.18
CA GLY A 593 -4.32 20.02 -28.29
C GLY A 593 -2.83 19.77 -27.98
N GLY A 594 -2.51 19.04 -26.91
CA GLY A 594 -1.15 18.84 -26.45
C GLY A 594 -0.98 17.66 -25.50
N PHE A 595 0.29 17.30 -25.26
CA PHE A 595 0.67 16.21 -24.35
C PHE A 595 0.95 16.74 -22.95
N CYS A 596 0.71 15.91 -21.93
CA CYS A 596 0.97 16.27 -20.55
C CYS A 596 1.67 15.15 -19.79
N LEU A 597 2.34 15.52 -18.69
CA LEU A 597 3.01 14.56 -17.84
C LEU A 597 1.97 13.63 -17.19
N THR A 598 1.99 12.38 -17.59
CA THR A 598 1.05 11.36 -17.09
C THR A 598 1.70 10.54 -15.97
N TYR A 599 0.93 10.28 -14.91
CA TYR A 599 1.32 9.44 -13.78
C TYR A 599 0.45 8.20 -13.75
N GLU A 600 1.08 7.04 -13.73
CA GLU A 600 0.45 5.75 -13.48
C GLU A 600 1.14 5.07 -12.29
N SER A 601 0.35 4.55 -11.35
CA SER A 601 0.88 3.89 -10.16
C SER A 601 1.22 2.43 -10.47
N SER A 602 2.47 2.03 -10.29
CA SER A 602 2.91 0.63 -10.35
C SER A 602 3.34 0.13 -8.98
N MET A 603 2.89 -1.07 -8.57
CA MET A 603 3.22 -1.62 -7.25
C MET A 603 4.65 -2.18 -7.20
N THR A 604 5.40 -1.83 -6.15
CA THR A 604 6.75 -2.37 -5.90
C THR A 604 6.74 -3.47 -4.83
N ARG A 605 5.57 -4.09 -4.61
CA ARG A 605 5.35 -5.07 -3.55
C ARG A 605 6.10 -6.40 -3.76
N MET A 606 6.77 -6.61 -4.87
CA MET A 606 7.73 -7.73 -5.02
C MET A 606 8.98 -7.55 -4.13
N PHE A 607 9.18 -6.34 -3.62
CA PHE A 607 10.22 -5.98 -2.67
C PHE A 607 9.65 -5.81 -1.26
N ARG A 608 10.50 -6.01 -0.26
CA ARG A 608 10.14 -5.86 1.15
C ARG A 608 9.71 -4.43 1.44
N GLU A 609 8.57 -4.29 2.11
CA GLU A 609 7.92 -3.00 2.42
C GLU A 609 7.66 -2.12 1.19
N GLY A 610 7.63 -2.71 -0.03
CA GLY A 610 7.34 -1.98 -1.25
C GLY A 610 5.98 -1.27 -1.22
N ARG A 611 5.95 -0.04 -1.75
CA ARG A 611 4.77 0.79 -1.94
C ARG A 611 4.47 0.86 -3.45
N THR A 612 4.67 2.01 -4.06
CA THR A 612 4.45 2.27 -5.47
C THR A 612 5.68 2.92 -6.12
N GLU A 613 5.74 2.82 -7.44
CA GLU A 613 6.60 3.57 -8.33
C GLU A 613 5.74 4.24 -9.41
N THR A 614 6.29 5.27 -10.06
CA THR A 614 5.63 5.99 -11.14
C THR A 614 5.98 5.39 -12.49
N VAL A 615 4.95 4.98 -13.24
CA VAL A 615 5.05 4.77 -14.69
C VAL A 615 4.69 6.08 -15.39
N ARG A 616 5.51 6.46 -16.37
CA ARG A 616 5.34 7.67 -17.18
C ARG A 616 4.78 7.29 -18.54
N SER A 617 3.46 7.18 -18.63
CA SER A 617 2.79 6.59 -19.80
C SER A 617 2.80 7.50 -21.05
N CYS A 618 3.15 8.79 -20.91
CA CYS A 618 3.36 9.71 -22.03
C CYS A 618 4.79 9.57 -22.58
N THR A 619 5.07 8.48 -23.29
CA THR A 619 6.37 8.23 -23.93
C THR A 619 6.44 8.83 -25.35
N SER A 620 7.64 8.86 -25.95
CA SER A 620 7.81 9.32 -27.34
C SER A 620 7.03 8.44 -28.33
N GLU A 621 6.91 7.14 -28.05
CA GLU A 621 6.16 6.17 -28.83
C GLU A 621 4.66 6.41 -28.71
N ALA A 622 4.16 6.67 -27.49
CA ALA A 622 2.77 7.04 -27.28
C ALA A 622 2.40 8.32 -28.04
N VAL A 623 3.28 9.32 -28.01
CA VAL A 623 3.12 10.56 -28.80
C VAL A 623 3.12 10.30 -30.30
N ALA A 624 4.01 9.45 -30.80
CA ALA A 624 4.05 9.07 -32.22
C ALA A 624 2.77 8.35 -32.64
N PHE A 625 2.28 7.43 -31.81
CA PHE A 625 1.00 6.73 -32.02
C PHE A 625 -0.17 7.72 -32.09
N VAL A 626 -0.28 8.62 -31.11
CA VAL A 626 -1.36 9.61 -31.06
C VAL A 626 -1.34 10.52 -32.28
N ARG A 627 -0.17 11.02 -32.70
CA ARG A 627 -0.05 11.83 -33.92
C ARG A 627 -0.47 11.06 -35.16
N ALA A 628 -0.05 9.80 -35.28
CA ALA A 628 -0.44 8.95 -36.41
C ALA A 628 -1.95 8.69 -36.48
N MET A 629 -2.66 8.71 -35.33
CA MET A 629 -4.12 8.58 -35.27
C MET A 629 -4.88 9.83 -35.72
N GLU A 630 -4.22 11.00 -35.73
CA GLU A 630 -4.81 12.28 -36.15
C GLU A 630 -4.47 12.66 -37.59
N GLU A 631 -3.53 11.97 -38.24
CA GLU A 631 -3.19 12.19 -39.65
C GLU A 631 -4.22 11.50 -40.57
N GLU A 632 -4.92 12.27 -41.41
CA GLU A 632 -6.01 11.76 -42.28
C GLU A 632 -5.57 10.77 -43.37
N ASP A 633 -4.27 10.66 -43.67
CA ASP A 633 -3.76 10.09 -44.94
C ASP A 633 -2.89 8.82 -44.78
N LYS A 634 -2.94 8.14 -43.64
CA LYS A 634 -2.19 6.88 -43.41
C LYS A 634 -3.07 5.64 -43.54
N SER A 635 -2.60 4.68 -44.35
CA SER A 635 -3.23 3.36 -44.45
C SER A 635 -3.19 2.63 -43.10
N VAL A 636 -4.23 1.86 -42.79
CA VAL A 636 -4.40 1.04 -41.56
C VAL A 636 -3.14 0.23 -41.21
N SER A 637 -2.33 -0.17 -42.20
CA SER A 637 -1.06 -0.88 -42.04
C SER A 637 0.04 -0.06 -41.32
N THR A 638 0.09 1.27 -41.49
CA THR A 638 1.08 2.12 -40.83
C THR A 638 0.77 2.27 -39.34
N ILE A 639 -0.52 2.40 -38.99
CA ILE A 639 -0.99 2.47 -37.60
C ILE A 639 -0.81 1.12 -36.89
N GLN A 640 -1.02 0.01 -37.59
CA GLN A 640 -0.81 -1.35 -37.06
C GLN A 640 0.66 -1.63 -36.72
N ASN A 641 1.62 -1.15 -37.52
CA ASN A 641 3.05 -1.36 -37.25
C ASN A 641 3.54 -0.67 -35.96
N TYR A 642 2.99 0.49 -35.60
CA TYR A 642 3.27 1.12 -34.30
C TYR A 642 2.70 0.30 -33.13
N ASN A 643 1.59 -0.40 -33.35
CA ASN A 643 0.95 -1.26 -32.36
C ASN A 643 1.71 -2.59 -32.18
N THR A 644 2.22 -3.19 -33.27
CA THR A 644 2.92 -4.51 -33.21
C THR A 644 4.39 -4.46 -32.84
N GLN A 645 5.11 -3.35 -33.07
CA GLN A 645 6.50 -3.22 -32.61
C GLN A 645 6.63 -2.76 -31.15
N HIS A 646 5.64 -2.06 -30.60
CA HIS A 646 5.81 -1.33 -29.33
C HIS A 646 4.71 -1.55 -28.27
N CYS A 647 3.59 -2.24 -28.58
CA CYS A 647 2.74 -2.85 -27.53
C CYS A 647 3.20 -4.25 -27.11
N SER A 648 4.23 -4.80 -27.76
CA SER A 648 4.91 -6.02 -27.34
C SER A 648 5.67 -5.78 -26.03
N CYS A 649 5.00 -6.02 -24.90
CA CYS A 649 5.57 -6.50 -23.64
C CYS A 649 6.67 -5.67 -22.93
N ASP A 650 7.19 -4.59 -23.50
CA ASP A 650 8.27 -3.78 -22.90
C ASP A 650 7.74 -2.64 -22.01
N LEU A 651 6.41 -2.49 -21.93
CA LEU A 651 5.70 -1.78 -20.86
C LEU A 651 5.44 -2.69 -19.63
N VAL A 652 6.24 -3.74 -19.44
CA VAL A 652 6.46 -4.25 -18.08
C VAL A 652 7.21 -3.13 -17.36
N PRO A 653 6.81 -2.71 -16.13
CA PRO A 653 7.54 -1.68 -15.42
C PRO A 653 8.99 -2.16 -15.34
N ASP A 654 9.85 -1.51 -16.10
CA ASP A 654 11.27 -1.62 -15.89
C ASP A 654 11.50 -0.81 -14.60
N ILE A 655 11.47 -1.53 -13.48
CA ILE A 655 11.42 -1.02 -12.10
C ILE A 655 12.77 -0.40 -11.73
N ASN A 656 13.27 0.54 -12.55
CA ASN A 656 14.49 1.30 -12.27
C ASN A 656 14.22 2.54 -11.41
N HIS A 657 13.17 2.49 -10.57
CA HIS A 657 12.84 3.41 -9.48
C HIS A 657 13.14 4.91 -9.67
N ILE A 658 12.87 5.45 -10.85
CA ILE A 658 13.38 6.77 -11.28
C ILE A 658 12.78 7.90 -10.43
N GLN A 659 11.46 7.93 -10.27
CA GLN A 659 10.79 9.06 -9.62
C GLN A 659 11.05 9.07 -8.11
N ASN A 660 10.99 7.89 -7.48
CA ASN A 660 11.36 7.78 -6.08
C ASN A 660 12.84 8.14 -5.87
N HIS A 661 13.73 7.68 -6.75
CA HIS A 661 15.14 8.02 -6.68
C HIS A 661 15.37 9.54 -6.79
N ILE A 662 14.83 10.19 -7.83
CA ILE A 662 14.93 11.65 -8.03
C ILE A 662 14.34 12.42 -6.85
N ASN A 663 13.13 12.06 -6.40
CA ASN A 663 12.49 12.71 -5.27
C ASN A 663 13.36 12.63 -4.01
N LEU A 664 14.00 11.49 -3.77
CA LEU A 664 14.87 11.33 -2.63
C LEU A 664 16.18 12.10 -2.78
N LEU A 665 16.81 12.08 -3.96
CA LEU A 665 18.00 12.89 -4.24
C LEU A 665 17.69 14.39 -4.05
N LEU A 666 16.63 14.91 -4.67
CA LEU A 666 16.26 16.33 -4.57
C LEU A 666 15.86 16.76 -3.15
N ARG A 667 15.31 15.84 -2.35
CA ARG A 667 15.04 16.10 -0.92
C ARG A 667 16.31 16.22 -0.10
N TYR A 668 17.41 15.63 -0.57
CA TYR A 668 18.71 15.90 0.00
C TYR A 668 19.34 17.24 -0.47
N SER A 669 18.71 18.02 -1.36
CA SER A 669 19.34 19.23 -1.94
C SER A 669 18.60 20.55 -1.74
N ASN A 670 17.29 20.59 -1.49
CA ASN A 670 16.53 21.83 -1.73
C ASN A 670 16.37 22.78 -0.53
N HIS A 671 17.07 23.91 -0.53
CA HIS A 671 16.56 25.20 -0.01
C HIS A 671 16.87 26.29 -1.06
N SER A 672 15.90 27.09 -1.52
CA SER A 672 16.18 28.42 -2.09
C SER A 672 14.92 29.28 -2.01
N PRO A 673 14.98 30.53 -1.49
CA PRO A 673 13.80 31.38 -1.31
C PRO A 673 13.34 32.15 -2.57
N TYR A 674 13.85 31.84 -3.76
CA TYR A 674 13.47 32.53 -5.01
C TYR A 674 12.85 31.59 -6.04
N THR A 675 11.57 31.24 -5.87
CA THR A 675 10.68 30.82 -6.96
C THR A 675 9.22 30.98 -6.53
N LYS A 676 8.88 32.19 -6.09
CA LYS A 676 7.50 32.71 -6.15
C LYS A 676 7.40 33.63 -7.35
N GLN A 677 7.41 33.07 -8.57
CA GLN A 677 6.92 33.73 -9.78
C GLN A 677 7.05 32.75 -10.94
N HIS A 678 5.97 32.01 -11.21
CA HIS A 678 5.30 31.90 -12.51
C HIS A 678 4.30 30.75 -12.41
N LYS A 679 3.02 31.13 -12.54
CA LYS A 679 1.89 30.23 -12.79
C LYS A 679 1.97 29.69 -14.21
#